data_AF-A0A1E7LAN8-F1
#
_entry.id   AF-A0A1E7LAN8-F1
#
_cell.length_a   1.000
_cell.length_b   1.000
_cell.length_c   1.000
_cell.angle_alpha   90.00
_cell.angle_beta   90.00
_cell.angle_gamma   90.00
#
_symmetry.space_group_name_H-M   'P 1'
#
loop_
_entity.id
_entity.type
_entity.pdbx_description
1 polymer ?
#
loop_
_entity_poly.entity_id
_entity_poly.type
_entity_poly.pdbx_seq_one_letter_code
_entity_poly.pdbx_strand_id
1 'polypeptide(L)'
;MSSAARNARSCTGVLPSTAGETRVDFARLFLALSPSDRIRVDTRDRRTGTWSHEYKEQPLPADPPPGPWAVQLTGSAGRFQWLCFDLDSKRGDVGPDLATLLRWLDEVDLTYVVAASGSSGGRHVWTTCSTPLDAVLVKAINEAAAKRLPTLDKSVLANASTGGVRPIGALHRHGGTSSLVAPLDEREAARLLTPDTCGNTDEAFVRLATRLGCAPAPAHVRQQQSEPHLEVLDDELGPRLPGTPRTVLDAETHRLLTRRPPDDRVSETLAAVLTRLALRRWTWPMIERLLTEKRHRDGGLLHACSRPGRGNLREPLPGPEAVRKLNRQWKRCVDHAATLPPHQTQTAEWSEHIADVVDTVVAVQAAADACPGRWATESGPADRAALDLRCLLALQAGTLTIDCDLRRAALATGHGRSTIHRAEQRLALDGWTVARDSDGAAATYELLSPAEQAHPGHDHHVAQGGTQGSPPPKGKLRNFLTERLTSRLAICAHDAFAYTRRSRLGYPAGLGHHAARIYQQLLEEGRPQTVTDLVESTGYQLRTVVRHLSRLQDYLMATRATLTVHHECPHCGVAPGERCYVNGHTASRRGRHHQHGARQALARQRAEQPHYRARTGSLTAAARALGTHGLTATRARIYAIEIELYHWWLNELEWMQSPKTGVRTGVRTHPDQTTLVITTLGTQPRRRYPRTTARRADHSRARRRLLDRTATV
;
A
#
# COMPACT_ATOMS: atom_id res chain seq x y z
N MET A 1 34.55 -31.18 87.27
CA MET A 1 35.40 -30.78 86.13
C MET A 1 35.05 -31.65 84.94
N SER A 2 35.22 -31.13 83.73
CA SER A 2 35.50 -31.92 82.54
C SER A 2 34.38 -32.70 81.86
N SER A 3 34.19 -32.32 80.59
CA SER A 3 34.31 -33.19 79.42
C SER A 3 33.18 -34.19 79.07
N ALA A 4 32.85 -34.13 77.76
CA ALA A 4 32.35 -35.20 76.87
C ALA A 4 30.88 -35.65 77.02
N ALA A 5 30.12 -35.98 75.98
CA ALA A 5 30.23 -35.91 74.51
C ALA A 5 28.87 -36.37 73.92
N ARG A 6 28.53 -36.02 72.66
CA ARG A 6 27.84 -36.92 71.69
C ARG A 6 27.66 -36.31 70.28
N ASN A 7 28.20 -37.04 69.29
CA ASN A 7 27.96 -37.07 67.83
C ASN A 7 26.47 -37.26 67.46
N ALA A 8 25.92 -37.09 66.24
CA ALA A 8 26.30 -36.56 64.91
C ALA A 8 25.05 -36.65 63.98
N ARG A 9 25.10 -35.96 62.82
CA ARG A 9 24.40 -36.18 61.51
C ARG A 9 22.96 -35.66 61.26
N SER A 10 22.90 -34.73 60.29
CA SER A 10 21.90 -34.40 59.24
C SER A 10 20.40 -34.62 59.49
N CYS A 11 19.64 -33.52 59.57
CA CYS A 11 18.20 -33.50 59.35
C CYS A 11 17.80 -32.37 58.38
N THR A 12 16.96 -32.77 57.42
CA THR A 12 16.17 -31.99 56.47
C THR A 12 15.36 -30.88 57.16
N GLY A 13 15.55 -29.63 56.74
CA GLY A 13 14.70 -28.50 57.13
C GLY A 13 13.43 -28.44 56.27
N VAL A 14 12.42 -29.23 56.61
CA VAL A 14 11.04 -28.96 56.20
C VAL A 14 10.52 -27.86 57.12
N LEU A 15 10.27 -26.68 56.57
CA LEU A 15 9.55 -25.61 57.25
C LEU A 15 8.05 -25.96 57.31
N PRO A 16 7.37 -25.71 58.44
CA PRO A 16 5.98 -26.09 58.62
C PRO A 16 5.05 -25.22 57.75
N SER A 17 4.17 -25.87 57.00
CA SER A 17 3.04 -25.26 56.32
C SER A 17 1.94 -24.91 57.32
N THR A 18 1.57 -23.63 57.42
CA THR A 18 0.18 -23.17 57.64
C THR A 18 0.09 -21.63 57.65
N ALA A 19 -0.41 -21.05 56.56
CA ALA A 19 -1.21 -19.82 56.58
C ALA A 19 -2.01 -19.76 55.28
N GLY A 20 -3.34 -19.83 55.37
CA GLY A 20 -4.25 -19.94 54.23
C GLY A 20 -4.13 -18.77 53.26
N GLU A 21 -3.71 -19.06 52.03
CA GLU A 21 -3.73 -18.13 50.92
C GLU A 21 -5.18 -17.76 50.59
N THR A 22 -5.55 -16.52 50.86
CA THR A 22 -6.84 -15.96 50.47
C THR A 22 -6.86 -15.82 48.95
N ARG A 23 -7.40 -16.83 48.27
CA ARG A 23 -7.58 -16.82 46.81
C ARG A 23 -8.50 -15.69 46.38
N VAL A 24 -8.10 -14.88 45.41
CA VAL A 24 -8.91 -13.78 44.90
C VAL A 24 -9.87 -14.31 43.84
N ASP A 25 -11.18 -14.06 44.02
CA ASP A 25 -12.17 -14.33 42.98
C ASP A 25 -12.21 -13.17 41.96
N PHE A 26 -11.40 -13.29 40.91
CA PHE A 26 -11.35 -12.29 39.85
C PHE A 26 -12.69 -12.12 39.12
N ALA A 27 -13.49 -13.18 38.96
CA ALA A 27 -14.78 -13.06 38.27
C ALA A 27 -15.73 -12.15 39.04
N ARG A 28 -15.77 -12.29 40.37
CA ARG A 28 -16.50 -11.36 41.26
C ARG A 28 -15.89 -9.97 41.30
N LEU A 29 -14.55 -9.85 41.29
CA LEU A 29 -13.88 -8.54 41.23
C LEU A 29 -14.28 -7.75 39.99
N PHE A 30 -14.29 -8.40 38.81
CA PHE A 30 -14.70 -7.77 37.55
C PHE A 30 -16.18 -7.37 37.53
N LEU A 31 -17.07 -8.13 38.19
CA LEU A 31 -18.47 -7.73 38.36
C LEU A 31 -18.60 -6.51 39.27
N ALA A 32 -17.89 -6.51 40.39
CA ALA A 32 -17.92 -5.41 41.37
C ALA A 32 -17.35 -4.10 40.81
N LEU A 33 -16.31 -4.19 39.98
CA LEU A 33 -15.67 -3.04 39.35
C LEU A 33 -16.23 -2.68 37.97
N SER A 34 -17.26 -3.39 37.48
CA SER A 34 -17.81 -3.20 36.13
C SER A 34 -18.24 -1.74 35.91
N PRO A 35 -17.77 -1.07 34.84
CA PRO A 35 -18.18 0.31 34.56
C PRO A 35 -19.61 0.42 34.04
N SER A 36 -20.23 -0.72 33.69
CA SER A 36 -21.57 -0.82 33.12
C SER A 36 -22.47 -1.65 34.02
N ASP A 37 -23.75 -1.27 34.07
CA ASP A 37 -24.84 -2.02 34.71
C ASP A 37 -25.30 -3.22 33.85
N ARG A 38 -24.61 -3.49 32.75
CA ARG A 38 -24.89 -4.61 31.84
C ARG A 38 -23.64 -5.42 31.53
N ILE A 39 -23.83 -6.73 31.37
CA ILE A 39 -22.83 -7.65 30.86
C ILE A 39 -23.33 -8.35 29.60
N ARG A 40 -22.42 -8.99 28.88
CA ARG A 40 -22.78 -9.79 27.69
C ARG A 40 -22.58 -11.27 27.99
N VAL A 41 -23.66 -12.05 27.89
CA VAL A 41 -23.64 -13.49 28.15
C VAL A 41 -23.85 -14.25 26.84
N ASP A 42 -23.03 -15.26 26.58
CA ASP A 42 -23.18 -16.12 25.41
C ASP A 42 -24.48 -16.92 25.50
N THR A 43 -25.13 -17.19 24.37
CA THR A 43 -26.41 -17.90 24.35
C THR A 43 -26.16 -19.41 24.30
N ARG A 44 -26.77 -20.15 25.23
CA ARG A 44 -26.74 -21.62 25.20
C ARG A 44 -27.85 -22.14 24.30
N ASP A 45 -27.48 -22.90 23.28
CA ASP A 45 -28.45 -23.63 22.46
C ASP A 45 -29.07 -24.75 23.32
N ARG A 46 -30.38 -24.63 23.56
CA ARG A 46 -31.14 -25.57 24.41
C ARG A 46 -31.21 -26.98 23.82
N ARG A 47 -31.04 -27.14 22.50
CA ARG A 47 -31.15 -28.44 21.82
C ARG A 47 -29.83 -29.20 21.80
N THR A 48 -28.71 -28.49 21.67
CA THR A 48 -27.37 -29.10 21.58
C THR A 48 -26.56 -28.99 22.87
N GLY A 49 -26.99 -28.15 23.83
CA GLY A 49 -26.28 -27.89 25.08
C GLY A 49 -25.00 -27.06 24.91
N THR A 50 -24.69 -26.62 23.68
CA THR A 50 -23.47 -25.88 23.31
C THR A 50 -23.69 -24.37 23.29
N TRP A 51 -22.60 -23.60 23.44
CA TRP A 51 -22.63 -22.13 23.39
C TRP A 51 -22.51 -21.62 21.95
N SER A 52 -23.41 -20.72 21.52
CA SER A 52 -23.62 -20.36 20.11
C SER A 52 -22.77 -19.19 19.61
N HIS A 53 -21.93 -18.59 20.45
CA HIS A 53 -21.17 -17.37 20.14
C HIS A 53 -22.07 -16.14 19.87
N GLU A 54 -23.25 -16.12 20.47
CA GLU A 54 -24.24 -15.04 20.36
C GLU A 54 -24.35 -14.36 21.73
N TYR A 55 -23.58 -13.30 21.90
CA TYR A 55 -23.53 -12.53 23.14
C TYR A 55 -24.71 -11.56 23.23
N LYS A 56 -25.62 -11.82 24.16
CA LYS A 56 -26.77 -10.96 24.47
C LYS A 56 -26.50 -10.13 25.72
N GLU A 57 -26.93 -8.89 25.68
CA GLU A 57 -26.86 -8.01 26.86
C GLU A 57 -27.85 -8.46 27.93
N GLN A 58 -27.36 -8.55 29.15
CA GLN A 58 -28.13 -8.86 30.36
C GLN A 58 -27.75 -7.85 31.45
N PRO A 59 -28.65 -7.57 32.41
CA PRO A 59 -28.31 -6.79 33.60
C PRO A 59 -27.11 -7.42 34.35
N LEU A 60 -26.28 -6.59 34.98
CA LEU A 60 -25.14 -7.02 35.77
C LEU A 60 -25.62 -7.93 36.92
N PRO A 61 -25.23 -9.22 36.95
CA PRO A 61 -25.63 -10.14 38.01
C PRO A 61 -24.78 -9.96 39.27
N ALA A 62 -25.33 -10.34 40.42
CA ALA A 62 -24.58 -10.37 41.68
C ALA A 62 -23.51 -11.48 41.71
N ASP A 63 -23.75 -12.60 41.02
CA ASP A 63 -22.83 -13.73 40.92
C ASP A 63 -22.40 -14.00 39.46
N PRO A 64 -21.18 -14.51 39.24
CA PRO A 64 -20.69 -14.87 37.91
C PRO A 64 -21.64 -15.81 37.16
N PRO A 65 -22.01 -15.50 35.90
CA PRO A 65 -22.84 -16.39 35.10
C PRO A 65 -22.22 -17.79 34.94
N PRO A 66 -23.03 -18.86 34.88
CA PRO A 66 -22.55 -20.24 34.72
C PRO A 66 -21.98 -20.54 33.31
N GLY A 67 -21.96 -19.55 32.40
CA GLY A 67 -21.51 -19.68 31.02
C GLY A 67 -20.47 -18.65 30.62
N PRO A 68 -19.96 -18.68 29.38
CA PRO A 68 -19.08 -17.65 28.86
C PRO A 68 -19.76 -16.28 28.88
N TRP A 69 -19.07 -15.29 29.44
CA TRP A 69 -19.56 -13.92 29.53
C TRP A 69 -18.41 -12.93 29.30
N ALA A 70 -18.76 -11.68 29.00
CA ALA A 70 -17.84 -10.59 28.76
C ALA A 70 -18.27 -9.33 29.52
N VAL A 71 -17.30 -8.65 30.14
CA VAL A 71 -17.45 -7.33 30.73
C VAL A 71 -17.38 -6.27 29.64
N GLN A 72 -18.16 -5.20 29.78
CA GLN A 72 -17.95 -4.01 28.97
C GLN A 72 -16.74 -3.23 29.52
N LEU A 73 -15.95 -2.64 28.63
CA LEU A 73 -14.76 -1.87 29.01
C LEU A 73 -15.08 -0.40 29.36
N THR A 74 -16.32 0.01 29.11
CA THR A 74 -16.81 1.39 29.17
C THR A 74 -18.14 1.44 29.91
N GLY A 75 -18.39 2.57 30.59
CA GLY A 75 -19.69 2.85 31.21
C GLY A 75 -20.63 3.62 30.29
N SER A 76 -21.75 4.12 30.84
CA SER A 76 -22.76 4.90 30.11
C SER A 76 -22.20 6.18 29.46
N ALA A 77 -21.13 6.75 30.00
CA ALA A 77 -20.41 7.90 29.44
C ALA A 77 -19.48 7.55 28.26
N GLY A 78 -19.33 6.27 27.90
CA GLY A 78 -18.48 5.82 26.79
C GLY A 78 -16.97 5.98 27.04
N ARG A 79 -16.55 6.16 28.30
CA ARG A 79 -15.14 6.26 28.70
C ARG A 79 -14.60 4.93 29.17
N PHE A 80 -13.36 4.63 28.80
CA PHE A 80 -12.70 3.36 29.06
C PHE A 80 -12.10 3.33 30.46
N GLN A 81 -12.54 2.38 31.29
CA GLN A 81 -11.93 2.11 32.59
C GLN A 81 -10.79 1.08 32.46
N TRP A 82 -10.97 0.10 31.56
CA TRP A 82 -9.97 -0.91 31.25
C TRP A 82 -9.64 -0.88 29.77
N LEU A 83 -8.35 -1.03 29.47
CA LEU A 83 -7.88 -1.42 28.15
C LEU A 83 -7.46 -2.88 28.24
N CYS A 84 -7.92 -3.69 27.30
CA CYS A 84 -7.50 -5.08 27.17
C CYS A 84 -7.00 -5.32 25.75
N PHE A 85 -5.71 -5.62 25.63
CA PHE A 85 -5.10 -6.04 24.37
C PHE A 85 -5.27 -7.55 24.22
N ASP A 86 -6.09 -7.97 23.25
CA ASP A 86 -6.39 -9.38 22.98
C ASP A 86 -5.47 -9.92 21.86
N LEU A 87 -4.45 -10.69 22.23
CA LEU A 87 -3.54 -11.34 21.30
C LEU A 87 -4.08 -12.75 20.95
N ASP A 88 -4.55 -12.92 19.71
CA ASP A 88 -5.19 -14.15 19.24
C ASP A 88 -4.18 -15.04 18.49
N SER A 89 -3.97 -16.25 18.99
CA SER A 89 -3.08 -17.26 18.40
C SER A 89 -3.52 -17.73 17.01
N LYS A 90 -4.77 -17.49 16.62
CA LYS A 90 -5.23 -17.75 15.24
C LYS A 90 -4.62 -16.79 14.22
N ARG A 91 -4.13 -15.63 14.66
CA ARG A 91 -3.56 -14.59 13.81
C ARG A 91 -2.04 -14.73 13.64
N GLY A 92 -1.38 -15.55 14.46
CA GLY A 92 0.07 -15.77 14.41
C GLY A 92 0.65 -16.21 15.75
N ASP A 93 1.98 -16.17 15.87
CA ASP A 93 2.69 -16.46 17.11
C ASP A 93 2.55 -15.30 18.11
N VAL A 94 1.89 -15.56 19.23
CA VAL A 94 1.57 -14.57 20.28
C VAL A 94 2.81 -14.20 21.11
N GLY A 95 3.82 -15.08 21.20
CA GLY A 95 4.97 -14.86 22.09
C GLY A 95 5.75 -13.56 21.81
N PRO A 96 6.22 -13.34 20.57
CA PRO A 96 6.96 -12.13 20.19
C PRO A 96 6.13 -10.83 20.35
N ASP A 97 4.84 -10.88 20.00
CA ASP A 97 3.93 -9.75 20.11
C ASP A 97 3.62 -9.40 21.57
N LEU A 98 3.44 -10.42 22.43
CA LEU A 98 3.30 -10.24 23.87
C LEU A 98 4.54 -9.56 24.44
N ALA A 99 5.74 -10.08 24.17
CA ALA A 99 6.99 -9.50 24.68
C ALA A 99 7.18 -8.05 24.22
N THR A 100 6.81 -7.75 22.98
CA THR A 100 6.88 -6.39 22.43
C THR A 100 5.89 -5.45 23.13
N LEU A 101 4.66 -5.91 23.35
CA LEU A 101 3.63 -5.13 24.04
C LEU A 101 4.02 -4.85 25.49
N LEU A 102 4.46 -5.87 26.24
CA LEU A 102 4.86 -5.71 27.64
C LEU A 102 6.01 -4.71 27.78
N ARG A 103 7.03 -4.81 26.91
CA ARG A 103 8.13 -3.83 26.87
C ARG A 103 7.64 -2.41 26.61
N TRP A 104 6.64 -2.21 25.73
CA TRP A 104 6.10 -0.86 25.51
C TRP A 104 5.35 -0.32 26.72
N LEU A 105 4.67 -1.17 27.47
CA LEU A 105 3.98 -0.78 28.71
C LEU A 105 5.00 -0.46 29.81
N ASP A 106 6.06 -1.25 29.95
CA ASP A 106 7.17 -1.00 30.88
C ASP A 106 7.88 0.33 30.55
N GLU A 107 8.20 0.58 29.27
CA GLU A 107 8.90 1.80 28.80
C GLU A 107 8.14 3.10 29.10
N VAL A 108 6.83 3.02 29.37
CA VAL A 108 5.98 4.19 29.68
C VAL A 108 5.44 4.18 31.12
N ASP A 109 5.94 3.27 31.95
CA ASP A 109 5.54 3.07 33.34
C ASP A 109 4.06 2.73 33.52
N LEU A 110 3.49 1.90 32.63
CA LEU A 110 2.14 1.35 32.78
C LEU A 110 2.19 -0.03 33.43
N THR A 111 1.45 -0.20 34.53
CA THR A 111 1.21 -1.49 35.15
C THR A 111 0.17 -2.29 34.36
N TYR A 112 0.33 -3.61 34.35
CA TYR A 112 -0.54 -4.49 33.58
C TYR A 112 -0.74 -5.85 34.26
N VAL A 113 -1.80 -6.53 33.85
CA VAL A 113 -2.11 -7.92 34.25
C VAL A 113 -2.26 -8.77 33.00
N VAL A 114 -1.49 -9.86 32.92
CA VAL A 114 -1.53 -10.81 31.82
C VAL A 114 -2.39 -12.01 32.22
N ALA A 115 -3.33 -12.37 31.35
CA ALA A 115 -4.17 -13.55 31.51
C ALA A 115 -4.14 -14.42 30.25
N ALA A 116 -4.25 -15.73 30.44
CA ALA A 116 -4.47 -16.68 29.35
C ALA A 116 -5.96 -16.65 28.98
N SER A 117 -6.28 -16.39 27.71
CA SER A 117 -7.67 -16.28 27.21
C SER A 117 -8.42 -17.64 27.14
N GLY A 118 -7.71 -18.75 27.38
CA GLY A 118 -8.22 -20.12 27.41
C GLY A 118 -7.19 -21.16 26.93
N SER A 119 -7.66 -22.33 26.49
CA SER A 119 -6.81 -23.47 26.05
C SER A 119 -6.08 -23.27 24.72
N SER A 120 -6.38 -22.19 23.98
CA SER A 120 -5.86 -21.97 22.62
C SER A 120 -4.59 -21.13 22.54
N GLY A 121 -3.97 -20.75 23.66
CA GLY A 121 -2.68 -20.04 23.67
C GLY A 121 -2.76 -18.52 23.48
N GLY A 122 -3.96 -17.93 23.31
CA GLY A 122 -4.14 -16.47 23.29
C GLY A 122 -3.84 -15.79 24.63
N ARG A 123 -3.59 -14.47 24.60
CA ARG A 123 -3.22 -13.67 25.78
C ARG A 123 -4.03 -12.39 25.84
N HIS A 124 -4.62 -12.12 27.00
CA HIS A 124 -5.20 -10.83 27.33
C HIS A 124 -4.20 -10.05 28.19
N VAL A 125 -3.86 -8.84 27.78
CA VAL A 125 -3.09 -7.90 28.61
C VAL A 125 -4.00 -6.77 29.03
N TRP A 126 -4.32 -6.74 30.32
CA TRP A 126 -5.19 -5.75 30.96
C TRP A 126 -4.37 -4.60 31.52
N THR A 127 -4.76 -3.38 31.19
CA THR A 127 -4.24 -2.15 31.79
C THR A 127 -5.41 -1.33 32.30
N THR A 128 -5.44 -1.08 33.60
CA THR A 128 -6.50 -0.29 34.25
C THR A 128 -6.18 1.19 34.17
N CYS A 129 -7.20 2.03 34.04
CA CYS A 129 -7.05 3.48 34.06
C CYS A 129 -7.47 4.01 35.43
N SER A 130 -6.61 4.75 36.11
CA SER A 130 -6.98 5.44 37.36
C SER A 130 -8.09 6.46 37.14
N THR A 131 -8.07 7.12 35.97
CA THR A 131 -9.15 7.99 35.49
C THR A 131 -9.67 7.45 34.15
N PRO A 132 -11.01 7.30 33.96
CA PRO A 132 -11.56 6.78 32.72
C PRO A 132 -11.12 7.58 31.48
N LEU A 133 -10.57 6.88 30.48
CA LEU A 133 -9.98 7.47 29.29
C LEU A 133 -11.00 7.74 28.18
N ASP A 134 -10.69 8.76 27.38
CA ASP A 134 -11.48 9.10 26.20
C ASP A 134 -11.32 8.07 25.07
N ALA A 135 -12.43 7.76 24.40
CA ALA A 135 -12.47 6.76 23.33
C ALA A 135 -11.57 7.11 22.14
N VAL A 136 -11.31 8.40 21.87
CA VAL A 136 -10.42 8.84 20.78
C VAL A 136 -8.97 8.41 21.07
N LEU A 137 -8.50 8.59 22.30
CA LEU A 137 -7.16 8.20 22.71
C LEU A 137 -6.99 6.67 22.64
N VAL A 138 -7.95 5.93 23.20
CA VAL A 138 -7.92 4.45 23.21
C VAL A 138 -7.94 3.90 21.79
N LYS A 139 -8.76 4.47 20.91
CA LYS A 139 -8.81 4.06 19.50
C LYS A 139 -7.48 4.33 18.79
N ALA A 140 -6.85 5.48 19.02
CA ALA A 140 -5.55 5.80 18.43
C ALA A 140 -4.45 4.82 18.89
N ILE A 141 -4.43 4.48 20.18
CA ILE A 141 -3.53 3.45 20.74
C ILE A 141 -3.79 2.10 20.08
N ASN A 142 -5.05 1.67 20.03
CA ASN A 142 -5.46 0.38 19.47
C ASN A 142 -5.08 0.23 17.98
N GLU A 143 -5.35 1.25 17.16
CA GLU A 143 -5.03 1.24 15.74
C GLU A 143 -3.51 1.19 15.48
N ALA A 144 -2.71 1.89 16.28
CA ALA A 144 -1.27 1.88 16.12
C ALA A 144 -0.60 0.63 16.68
N ALA A 145 -1.14 0.07 17.77
CA ALA A 145 -0.72 -1.23 18.28
C ALA A 145 -1.00 -2.33 17.24
N ALA A 146 -2.19 -2.33 16.63
CA ALA A 146 -2.57 -3.33 15.62
C ALA A 146 -1.73 -3.25 14.33
N LYS A 147 -1.12 -2.10 14.02
CA LYS A 147 -0.18 -1.97 12.89
C LYS A 147 1.17 -2.66 13.14
N ARG A 148 1.52 -2.87 14.40
CA ARG A 148 2.83 -3.38 14.82
C ARG A 148 2.77 -4.74 15.51
N LEU A 149 1.60 -5.16 15.97
CA LEU A 149 1.33 -6.46 16.59
C LEU A 149 0.35 -7.24 15.70
N PRO A 150 0.83 -8.07 14.76
CA PRO A 150 -0.03 -8.84 13.86
C PRO A 150 -1.07 -9.73 14.55
N THR A 151 -0.78 -10.20 15.77
CA THR A 151 -1.70 -11.06 16.54
C THR A 151 -2.80 -10.32 17.29
N LEU A 152 -2.74 -8.98 17.36
CA LEU A 152 -3.71 -8.18 18.12
C LEU A 152 -5.09 -8.13 17.43
N ASP A 153 -6.13 -8.59 18.11
CA ASP A 153 -7.52 -8.36 17.72
C ASP A 153 -7.99 -6.98 18.15
N LYS A 154 -7.91 -6.03 17.21
CA LYS A 154 -8.34 -4.64 17.45
C LYS A 154 -9.83 -4.47 17.71
N SER A 155 -10.68 -5.47 17.44
CA SER A 155 -12.14 -5.30 17.51
C SER A 155 -12.64 -5.01 18.92
N VAL A 156 -11.92 -5.51 19.92
CA VAL A 156 -12.21 -5.33 21.36
C VAL A 156 -12.24 -3.85 21.76
N LEU A 157 -11.22 -3.09 21.36
CA LEU A 157 -11.04 -1.68 21.71
C LEU A 157 -11.55 -0.72 20.61
N ALA A 158 -12.16 -1.25 19.54
CA ALA A 158 -12.60 -0.44 18.40
C ALA A 158 -13.95 0.26 18.62
N ASN A 159 -14.77 -0.21 19.57
CA ASN A 159 -16.11 0.33 19.79
C ASN A 159 -16.38 0.57 21.28
N ALA A 160 -16.53 1.85 21.65
CA ALA A 160 -16.81 2.27 23.02
C ALA A 160 -18.24 1.99 23.52
N SER A 161 -19.16 1.52 22.69
CA SER A 161 -20.53 1.15 23.13
C SER A 161 -20.72 -0.36 23.28
N THR A 162 -19.96 -1.17 22.53
CA THR A 162 -20.15 -2.63 22.48
C THR A 162 -18.89 -3.44 22.76
N GLY A 163 -17.75 -2.77 22.93
CA GLY A 163 -16.46 -3.37 23.24
C GLY A 163 -16.52 -4.09 24.57
N GLY A 164 -16.24 -5.38 24.55
CA GLY A 164 -16.26 -6.20 25.75
C GLY A 164 -15.35 -7.40 25.63
N VAL A 165 -14.77 -7.79 26.77
CA VAL A 165 -13.78 -8.87 26.86
C VAL A 165 -14.18 -9.84 27.95
N ARG A 166 -13.82 -11.10 27.75
CA ARG A 166 -13.96 -12.12 28.79
C ARG A 166 -12.99 -11.84 29.94
N PRO A 167 -13.49 -11.59 31.17
CA PRO A 167 -12.64 -11.31 32.32
C PRO A 167 -11.87 -12.55 32.79
N ILE A 168 -10.90 -12.33 33.67
CA ILE A 168 -10.17 -13.41 34.35
C ILE A 168 -11.16 -14.17 35.24
N GLY A 169 -11.13 -15.51 35.17
CA GLY A 169 -12.04 -16.41 35.87
C GLY A 169 -13.27 -16.85 35.05
N ALA A 170 -13.61 -16.17 33.97
CA ALA A 170 -14.78 -16.53 33.15
C ALA A 170 -14.53 -17.77 32.26
N LEU A 171 -15.59 -18.56 32.05
CA LEU A 171 -15.55 -19.81 31.29
C LEU A 171 -15.38 -19.59 29.79
N HIS A 172 -14.65 -20.50 29.14
CA HIS A 172 -14.50 -20.56 27.69
C HIS A 172 -15.48 -21.56 27.05
N ARG A 173 -16.05 -21.21 25.89
CA ARG A 173 -17.06 -22.01 25.16
C ARG A 173 -16.63 -23.44 24.79
N HIS A 174 -15.32 -23.67 24.65
CA HIS A 174 -14.71 -24.96 24.33
C HIS A 174 -14.08 -25.66 25.54
N GLY A 175 -14.39 -25.20 26.76
CA GLY A 175 -13.77 -25.68 28.00
C GLY A 175 -12.55 -24.85 28.43
N GLY A 176 -12.27 -24.87 29.74
CA GLY A 176 -11.26 -24.02 30.40
C GLY A 176 -11.81 -22.68 30.89
N THR A 177 -11.02 -21.98 31.69
CA THR A 177 -11.29 -20.63 32.20
C THR A 177 -10.19 -19.67 31.76
N SER A 178 -10.51 -18.39 31.68
CA SER A 178 -9.48 -17.35 31.62
C SER A 178 -8.70 -17.36 32.94
N SER A 179 -7.37 -17.51 32.90
CA SER A 179 -6.56 -17.63 34.12
C SER A 179 -5.46 -16.58 34.18
N LEU A 180 -5.17 -16.09 35.38
CA LEU A 180 -4.05 -15.17 35.63
C LEU A 180 -2.72 -15.83 35.24
N VAL A 181 -1.82 -15.06 34.63
CA VAL A 181 -0.47 -15.47 34.25
C VAL A 181 0.57 -14.58 34.92
N ALA A 182 0.37 -13.26 34.94
CA ALA A 182 1.26 -12.32 35.60
C ALA A 182 0.49 -11.08 36.09
N PRO A 183 0.81 -10.49 37.25
CA PRO A 183 1.76 -10.99 38.25
C PRO A 183 1.28 -12.31 38.89
N LEU A 184 2.18 -13.08 39.49
CA LEU A 184 1.84 -14.36 40.14
C LEU A 184 1.06 -14.18 41.44
N ASP A 185 1.25 -13.04 42.12
CA ASP A 185 0.49 -12.68 43.32
C ASP A 185 -0.92 -12.20 42.92
N GLU A 186 -1.93 -12.98 43.29
CA GLU A 186 -3.33 -12.66 43.01
C GLU A 186 -3.79 -11.35 43.66
N ARG A 187 -3.26 -11.00 44.84
CA ARG A 187 -3.60 -9.75 45.54
C ARG A 187 -3.01 -8.55 44.81
N GLU A 188 -1.80 -8.69 44.29
CA GLU A 188 -1.18 -7.67 43.46
C GLU A 188 -1.95 -7.49 42.16
N ALA A 189 -2.29 -8.59 41.47
CA ALA A 189 -3.12 -8.50 40.26
C ALA A 189 -4.47 -7.82 40.54
N ALA A 190 -5.10 -8.06 41.69
CA ALA A 190 -6.33 -7.38 42.10
C ALA A 190 -6.13 -5.87 42.29
N ARG A 191 -5.03 -5.44 42.91
CA ARG A 191 -4.66 -4.02 43.03
C ARG A 191 -4.46 -3.38 41.66
N LEU A 192 -3.73 -4.03 40.76
CA LEU A 192 -3.49 -3.52 39.40
C LEU A 192 -4.77 -3.46 38.54
N LEU A 193 -5.76 -4.31 38.82
CA LEU A 193 -7.08 -4.29 38.14
C LEU A 193 -8.04 -3.23 38.70
N THR A 194 -7.73 -2.64 39.86
CA THR A 194 -8.61 -1.69 40.56
C THR A 194 -8.19 -0.25 40.23
N PRO A 195 -9.10 0.61 39.71
CA PRO A 195 -8.77 1.98 39.31
C PRO A 195 -8.02 2.78 40.38
N ASP A 196 -8.47 2.70 41.63
CA ASP A 196 -7.92 3.48 42.74
C ASP A 196 -6.49 3.07 43.14
N THR A 197 -6.06 1.84 42.79
CA THR A 197 -4.76 1.29 43.25
C THR A 197 -3.83 0.85 42.11
N CYS A 198 -4.25 1.00 40.84
CA CYS A 198 -3.47 0.55 39.69
C CYS A 198 -2.22 1.40 39.36
N GLY A 199 -2.15 2.65 39.83
CA GLY A 199 -1.02 3.54 39.58
C GLY A 199 -0.90 4.09 38.15
N ASN A 200 -1.81 3.72 37.24
CA ASN A 200 -1.77 4.13 35.83
C ASN A 200 -2.47 5.47 35.61
N THR A 201 -1.68 6.53 35.42
CA THR A 201 -2.18 7.87 35.11
C THR A 201 -2.59 8.01 33.65
N ASP A 202 -3.47 8.96 33.35
CA ASP A 202 -3.83 9.35 31.98
C ASP A 202 -2.61 9.77 31.16
N GLU A 203 -1.65 10.47 31.78
CA GLU A 203 -0.36 10.81 31.18
C GLU A 203 0.42 9.58 30.70
N ALA A 204 0.38 8.46 31.44
CA ALA A 204 1.07 7.22 31.05
C ALA A 204 0.47 6.62 29.76
N PHE A 205 -0.85 6.70 29.59
CA PHE A 205 -1.50 6.31 28.33
C PHE A 205 -1.20 7.28 27.18
N VAL A 206 -1.05 8.58 27.46
CA VAL A 206 -0.58 9.55 26.46
C VAL A 206 0.87 9.26 26.04
N ARG A 207 1.74 8.86 26.98
CA ARG A 207 3.10 8.37 26.68
C ARG A 207 3.05 7.11 25.83
N LEU A 208 2.15 6.16 26.11
CA LEU A 208 1.95 4.97 25.28
C LEU A 208 1.54 5.34 23.84
N ALA A 209 0.56 6.24 23.69
CA ALA A 209 0.14 6.73 22.37
C ALA A 209 1.32 7.39 21.63
N THR A 210 2.10 8.20 22.32
CA THR A 210 3.31 8.86 21.78
C THR A 210 4.37 7.84 21.36
N ARG A 211 4.62 6.82 22.18
CA ARG A 211 5.56 5.72 21.93
C ARG A 211 5.17 4.91 20.69
N LEU A 212 3.87 4.76 20.48
CA LEU A 212 3.28 4.15 19.30
C LEU A 212 3.21 5.12 18.10
N GLY A 213 3.73 6.35 18.21
CA GLY A 213 3.69 7.33 17.12
C GLY A 213 2.27 7.73 16.72
N CYS A 214 1.31 7.63 17.65
CA CYS A 214 -0.05 8.11 17.48
C CYS A 214 -0.07 9.62 17.76
N ALA A 215 -0.48 10.43 16.79
CA ALA A 215 -1.04 11.73 17.13
C ALA A 215 -2.50 11.47 17.53
N PRO A 216 -2.94 11.76 18.77
CA PRO A 216 -4.37 11.80 19.06
C PRO A 216 -4.95 12.85 18.10
N ALA A 217 -5.87 12.43 17.23
CA ALA A 217 -6.60 13.37 16.41
C ALA A 217 -7.29 14.37 17.35
N PRO A 218 -7.29 15.69 17.05
CA PRO A 218 -7.95 16.67 17.90
C PRO A 218 -9.38 16.23 18.21
N ALA A 219 -9.86 16.50 19.43
CA ALA A 219 -11.14 16.07 19.99
C ALA A 219 -12.40 16.58 19.25
N HIS A 220 -12.24 17.13 18.05
CA HIS A 220 -13.29 17.48 17.10
C HIS A 220 -13.13 16.73 15.79
N VAL A 221 -12.96 15.42 15.86
CA VAL A 221 -13.51 14.53 14.86
C VAL A 221 -14.19 13.43 15.66
N ARG A 222 -15.43 13.70 16.11
CA ARG A 222 -16.47 12.65 16.02
C ARG A 222 -16.16 12.02 14.67
N GLN A 223 -15.90 10.70 14.58
CA GLN A 223 -16.11 10.08 13.28
C GLN A 223 -17.52 10.52 12.95
N GLN A 224 -17.65 11.56 12.11
CA GLN A 224 -18.86 11.77 11.38
C GLN A 224 -19.03 10.37 10.82
N GLN A 225 -20.12 9.71 11.22
CA GLN A 225 -20.72 8.77 10.31
C GLN A 225 -20.69 9.55 9.02
N SER A 226 -19.79 9.19 8.10
CA SER A 226 -19.55 10.01 6.92
C SER A 226 -20.94 10.23 6.38
N GLU A 227 -21.41 11.49 6.35
CA GLU A 227 -22.81 11.68 6.03
C GLU A 227 -23.03 10.99 4.68
N PRO A 228 -24.07 10.14 4.60
CA PRO A 228 -24.26 9.34 3.41
C PRO A 228 -24.27 10.29 2.22
N HIS A 229 -23.30 10.13 1.31
CA HIS A 229 -23.23 10.93 0.09
C HIS A 229 -24.44 10.65 -0.81
N LEU A 230 -25.10 9.52 -0.60
CA LEU A 230 -26.30 9.08 -1.29
C LEU A 230 -27.33 8.63 -0.27
N GLU A 231 -28.56 9.11 -0.40
CA GLU A 231 -29.69 8.61 0.37
C GLU A 231 -29.90 7.11 0.11
N VAL A 232 -30.12 6.33 1.18
CA VAL A 232 -30.49 4.92 1.06
C VAL A 232 -32.01 4.84 1.00
N LEU A 233 -32.53 4.31 -0.10
CA LEU A 233 -33.95 4.00 -0.24
C LEU A 233 -34.22 2.66 0.43
N ASP A 234 -35.22 2.60 1.31
CA ASP A 234 -35.72 1.37 1.93
C ASP A 234 -37.20 1.22 1.55
N ASP A 235 -37.44 0.70 0.33
CA ASP A 235 -38.77 0.49 -0.25
C ASP A 235 -39.12 -1.01 -0.34
N GLU A 236 -40.17 -1.37 -1.08
CA GLU A 236 -40.58 -2.78 -1.28
C GLU A 236 -39.48 -3.67 -1.89
N LEU A 237 -38.44 -3.08 -2.50
CA LEU A 237 -37.28 -3.77 -3.06
C LEU A 237 -36.10 -3.87 -2.08
N GLY A 238 -36.33 -3.49 -0.81
CA GLY A 238 -35.35 -3.50 0.27
C GLY A 238 -34.34 -2.35 0.21
N PRO A 239 -33.37 -2.30 1.14
CA PRO A 239 -32.41 -1.21 1.23
C PRO A 239 -31.52 -1.19 -0.02
N ARG A 240 -31.47 -0.05 -0.72
CA ARG A 240 -30.70 0.14 -1.95
C ARG A 240 -30.29 1.59 -2.15
N LEU A 241 -29.30 1.80 -3.02
CA LEU A 241 -28.97 3.14 -3.51
C LEU A 241 -29.89 3.53 -4.68
N PRO A 242 -30.24 4.81 -4.86
CA PRO A 242 -31.11 5.28 -5.95
C PRO A 242 -30.50 5.05 -7.33
N GLY A 243 -31.34 4.92 -8.36
CA GLY A 243 -30.95 4.73 -9.76
C GLY A 243 -31.24 3.33 -10.33
N THR A 244 -30.94 3.16 -11.63
CA THR A 244 -31.22 1.93 -12.37
C THR A 244 -30.19 0.83 -12.10
N PRO A 245 -30.59 -0.41 -11.77
CA PRO A 245 -29.68 -1.54 -11.55
C PRO A 245 -28.81 -1.85 -12.78
N ARG A 246 -27.48 -1.89 -12.58
CA ARG A 246 -26.51 -2.34 -13.60
C ARG A 246 -26.21 -3.82 -13.39
N THR A 247 -26.88 -4.69 -14.14
CA THR A 247 -26.81 -6.15 -13.99
C THR A 247 -25.51 -6.78 -14.52
N VAL A 248 -24.75 -6.07 -15.34
CA VAL A 248 -23.47 -6.56 -15.88
C VAL A 248 -22.39 -6.54 -14.79
N LEU A 249 -21.80 -7.70 -14.52
CA LEU A 249 -20.69 -7.87 -13.59
C LEU A 249 -19.35 -7.77 -14.33
N ASP A 250 -18.38 -7.06 -13.73
CA ASP A 250 -16.99 -7.11 -14.20
C ASP A 250 -16.35 -8.46 -13.83
N ALA A 251 -15.23 -8.79 -14.50
CA ALA A 251 -14.53 -10.06 -14.32
C ALA A 251 -14.12 -10.34 -12.86
N GLU A 252 -13.73 -9.31 -12.11
CA GLU A 252 -13.32 -9.45 -10.72
C GLU A 252 -14.51 -9.64 -9.78
N THR A 253 -15.60 -8.89 -9.94
CA THR A 253 -16.82 -9.14 -9.14
C THR A 253 -17.38 -10.53 -9.43
N HIS A 254 -17.41 -10.94 -10.70
CA HIS A 254 -17.86 -12.28 -11.08
C HIS A 254 -16.96 -13.36 -10.46
N ARG A 255 -15.64 -13.15 -10.46
CA ARG A 255 -14.66 -14.06 -9.82
C ARG A 255 -14.89 -14.19 -8.33
N LEU A 256 -15.09 -13.08 -7.61
CA LEU A 256 -15.35 -13.09 -6.17
C LEU A 256 -16.69 -13.73 -5.79
N LEU A 257 -17.69 -13.57 -6.66
CA LEU A 257 -19.00 -14.18 -6.45
C LEU A 257 -18.96 -15.71 -6.65
N THR A 258 -18.16 -16.20 -7.60
CA THR A 258 -18.19 -17.61 -8.03
C THR A 258 -17.06 -18.48 -7.46
N ARG A 259 -15.90 -17.91 -7.13
CA ARG A 259 -14.78 -18.69 -6.57
C ARG A 259 -14.89 -18.82 -5.07
N ARG A 260 -14.54 -20.00 -4.55
CA ARG A 260 -14.45 -20.26 -3.12
C ARG A 260 -13.34 -19.40 -2.50
N PRO A 261 -13.65 -18.54 -1.51
CA PRO A 261 -12.64 -17.74 -0.84
C PRO A 261 -11.76 -18.61 0.08
N PRO A 262 -10.52 -18.16 0.38
CA PRO A 262 -9.72 -18.71 1.47
C PRO A 262 -10.49 -18.71 2.80
N ASP A 263 -10.28 -19.73 3.63
CA ASP A 263 -11.07 -19.93 4.86
C ASP A 263 -10.92 -18.77 5.88
N ASP A 264 -9.83 -18.01 5.81
CA ASP A 264 -9.55 -16.81 6.62
C ASP A 264 -10.19 -15.52 6.07
N ARG A 265 -10.66 -15.49 4.82
CA ARG A 265 -11.19 -14.27 4.14
C ARG A 265 -12.64 -14.37 3.71
N VAL A 266 -13.38 -15.33 4.25
CA VAL A 266 -14.76 -15.64 3.84
C VAL A 266 -15.70 -14.46 4.10
N SER A 267 -15.60 -13.78 5.25
CA SER A 267 -16.42 -12.60 5.58
C SER A 267 -16.05 -11.37 4.76
N GLU A 268 -14.75 -11.15 4.53
CA GLU A 268 -14.24 -10.04 3.74
C GLU A 268 -14.71 -10.15 2.29
N THR A 269 -14.66 -11.36 1.74
CA THR A 269 -15.14 -11.64 0.38
C THR A 269 -16.64 -11.35 0.25
N LEU A 270 -17.47 -11.79 1.20
CA LEU A 270 -18.90 -11.46 1.19
C LEU A 270 -19.13 -9.95 1.21
N ALA A 271 -18.48 -9.24 2.13
CA ALA A 271 -18.64 -7.79 2.25
C ALA A 271 -18.19 -7.06 0.97
N ALA A 272 -17.09 -7.48 0.37
CA ALA A 272 -16.59 -6.92 -0.88
C ALA A 272 -17.54 -7.15 -2.06
N VAL A 273 -18.12 -8.35 -2.18
CA VAL A 273 -19.10 -8.66 -3.22
C VAL A 273 -20.38 -7.83 -3.02
N LEU A 274 -20.97 -7.84 -1.83
CA LEU A 274 -22.21 -7.12 -1.55
C LEU A 274 -22.06 -5.60 -1.74
N THR A 275 -20.93 -5.02 -1.29
CA THR A 275 -20.66 -3.58 -1.48
C THR A 275 -20.58 -3.22 -2.97
N ARG A 276 -19.92 -4.05 -3.80
CA ARG A 276 -19.85 -3.84 -5.25
C ARG A 276 -21.21 -3.97 -5.95
N LEU A 277 -22.06 -4.87 -5.48
CA LEU A 277 -23.43 -5.02 -5.99
C LEU A 277 -24.32 -3.84 -5.57
N ALA A 278 -24.17 -3.33 -4.35
CA ALA A 278 -24.85 -2.12 -3.87
C ALA A 278 -24.49 -0.89 -4.72
N LEU A 279 -23.19 -0.69 -5.02
CA LEU A 279 -22.73 0.39 -5.90
C LEU A 279 -23.29 0.30 -7.34
N ARG A 280 -23.63 -0.92 -7.79
CA ARG A 280 -24.32 -1.17 -9.07
C ARG A 280 -25.84 -1.00 -9.00
N ARG A 281 -26.38 -0.53 -7.88
CA ARG A 281 -27.82 -0.30 -7.65
C ARG A 281 -28.65 -1.58 -7.73
N TRP A 282 -28.06 -2.73 -7.38
CA TRP A 282 -28.81 -3.99 -7.27
C TRP A 282 -29.84 -3.93 -6.15
N THR A 283 -30.93 -4.67 -6.29
CA THR A 283 -32.04 -4.71 -5.32
C THR A 283 -32.02 -5.98 -4.48
N TRP A 284 -32.72 -6.00 -3.34
CA TRP A 284 -32.77 -7.18 -2.48
C TRP A 284 -33.26 -8.45 -3.21
N PRO A 285 -34.33 -8.42 -4.02
CA PRO A 285 -34.75 -9.61 -4.79
C PRO A 285 -33.67 -10.18 -5.71
N MET A 286 -32.80 -9.32 -6.28
CA MET A 286 -31.69 -9.78 -7.11
C MET A 286 -30.61 -10.48 -6.29
N ILE A 287 -30.32 -9.97 -5.09
CA ILE A 287 -29.35 -10.55 -4.15
C ILE A 287 -29.85 -11.87 -3.60
N GLU A 288 -31.13 -11.94 -3.22
CA GLU A 288 -31.76 -13.16 -2.72
C GLU A 288 -31.73 -14.29 -3.77
N ARG A 289 -31.99 -13.97 -5.05
CA ARG A 289 -31.90 -14.94 -6.15
C ARG A 289 -30.52 -15.58 -6.28
N LEU A 290 -29.44 -14.91 -5.86
CA LEU A 290 -28.10 -15.50 -5.91
C LEU A 290 -27.96 -16.74 -5.02
N LEU A 291 -28.78 -16.88 -3.97
CA LEU A 291 -28.78 -18.07 -3.09
C LEU A 291 -29.25 -19.34 -3.80
N THR A 292 -29.97 -19.23 -4.92
CA THR A 292 -30.48 -20.40 -5.67
C THR A 292 -29.34 -21.24 -6.25
N GLU A 293 -28.26 -20.58 -6.69
CA GLU A 293 -27.15 -21.25 -7.35
C GLU A 293 -26.09 -21.73 -6.37
N LYS A 294 -25.73 -23.02 -6.47
CA LYS A 294 -24.71 -23.63 -5.60
C LYS A 294 -23.35 -22.93 -5.70
N ARG A 295 -22.94 -22.52 -6.91
CA ARG A 295 -21.65 -21.83 -7.14
C ARG A 295 -21.51 -20.52 -6.36
N HIS A 296 -22.60 -19.79 -6.12
CA HIS A 296 -22.56 -18.56 -5.34
C HIS A 296 -22.52 -18.86 -3.84
N ARG A 297 -23.28 -19.87 -3.39
CA ARG A 297 -23.29 -20.35 -2.00
C ARG A 297 -21.93 -20.88 -1.55
N ASP A 298 -21.23 -21.59 -2.43
CA ASP A 298 -19.88 -22.12 -2.16
C ASP A 298 -18.77 -21.10 -2.46
N GLY A 299 -19.12 -19.99 -3.11
CA GLY A 299 -18.24 -18.88 -3.50
C GLY A 299 -18.39 -17.66 -2.59
N GLY A 300 -18.75 -16.52 -3.17
CA GLY A 300 -18.83 -15.23 -2.47
C GLY A 300 -19.90 -15.16 -1.38
N LEU A 301 -20.94 -16.00 -1.44
CA LEU A 301 -21.99 -16.08 -0.41
C LEU A 301 -21.68 -17.07 0.70
N LEU A 302 -20.52 -17.72 0.69
CA LEU A 302 -20.15 -18.75 1.67
C LEU A 302 -20.28 -18.24 3.11
N HIS A 303 -19.93 -16.99 3.39
CA HIS A 303 -20.10 -16.44 4.74
C HIS A 303 -21.57 -16.37 5.17
N ALA A 304 -22.49 -16.03 4.25
CA ALA A 304 -23.91 -15.95 4.55
C ALA A 304 -24.52 -17.36 4.73
N CYS A 305 -24.04 -18.34 3.98
CA CYS A 305 -24.54 -19.71 3.99
C CYS A 305 -23.85 -20.62 5.03
N SER A 306 -22.89 -20.12 5.80
CA SER A 306 -22.15 -20.96 6.78
C SER A 306 -21.78 -20.24 8.07
N ARG A 307 -21.57 -21.02 9.14
CA ARG A 307 -21.04 -20.59 10.44
C ARG A 307 -19.76 -21.32 10.77
N PRO A 308 -18.86 -20.74 11.59
CA PRO A 308 -17.72 -21.47 12.12
C PRO A 308 -18.19 -22.72 12.89
N GLY A 309 -17.62 -23.89 12.58
CA GLY A 309 -17.82 -25.14 13.29
C GLY A 309 -16.62 -25.49 14.18
N ARG A 310 -16.42 -26.78 14.49
CA ARG A 310 -15.23 -27.26 15.21
C ARG A 310 -13.99 -27.22 14.30
N GLY A 311 -12.93 -26.53 14.72
CA GLY A 311 -11.69 -26.39 13.96
C GLY A 311 -11.84 -25.46 12.74
N ASN A 312 -11.19 -25.79 11.63
CA ASN A 312 -11.29 -25.04 10.37
C ASN A 312 -12.55 -25.40 9.55
N LEU A 313 -13.40 -26.31 10.05
CA LEU A 313 -14.61 -26.71 9.36
C LEU A 313 -15.71 -25.67 9.53
N ARG A 314 -16.40 -25.34 8.43
CA ARG A 314 -17.58 -24.47 8.40
C ARG A 314 -18.84 -25.32 8.29
N GLU A 315 -19.82 -25.05 9.13
CA GLU A 315 -21.11 -25.74 9.12
C GLU A 315 -22.12 -24.95 8.27
N PRO A 316 -22.88 -25.60 7.38
CA PRO A 316 -23.88 -24.93 6.57
C PRO A 316 -25.03 -24.40 7.45
N LEU A 317 -25.56 -23.22 7.12
CA LEU A 317 -26.76 -22.66 7.73
C LEU A 317 -28.01 -23.18 7.01
N PRO A 318 -29.12 -23.40 7.74
CA PRO A 318 -30.44 -23.57 7.15
C PRO A 318 -30.82 -22.38 6.26
N GLY A 319 -31.56 -22.62 5.17
CA GLY A 319 -31.95 -21.61 4.18
C GLY A 319 -32.53 -20.32 4.79
N PRO A 320 -33.55 -20.39 5.67
CA PRO A 320 -34.14 -19.21 6.30
C PRO A 320 -33.18 -18.40 7.18
N GLU A 321 -32.16 -19.05 7.77
CA GLU A 321 -31.13 -18.36 8.54
C GLU A 321 -30.08 -17.71 7.64
N ALA A 322 -29.72 -18.38 6.54
CA ALA A 322 -28.81 -17.83 5.53
C ALA A 322 -29.40 -16.56 4.88
N VAL A 323 -30.70 -16.56 4.55
CA VAL A 323 -31.42 -15.38 4.03
C VAL A 323 -31.39 -14.24 5.05
N ARG A 324 -31.74 -14.51 6.31
CA ARG A 324 -31.69 -13.50 7.40
C ARG A 324 -30.29 -12.94 7.61
N LYS A 325 -29.26 -13.79 7.57
CA LYS A 325 -27.87 -13.38 7.67
C LYS A 325 -27.44 -12.54 6.47
N LEU A 326 -27.83 -12.95 5.26
CA LEU A 326 -27.54 -12.21 4.03
C LEU A 326 -28.19 -10.84 4.03
N ASN A 327 -29.45 -10.72 4.45
CA ASN A 327 -30.17 -9.44 4.54
C ASN A 327 -29.46 -8.47 5.49
N ARG A 328 -29.08 -8.95 6.69
CA ARG A 328 -28.32 -8.12 7.64
C ARG A 328 -26.98 -7.63 7.06
N GLN A 329 -26.27 -8.49 6.32
CA GLN A 329 -25.02 -8.11 5.68
C GLN A 329 -25.24 -7.16 4.50
N TRP A 330 -26.32 -7.36 3.73
CA TRP A 330 -26.73 -6.49 2.64
C TRP A 330 -27.00 -5.07 3.12
N LYS A 331 -27.86 -4.90 4.14
CA LYS A 331 -28.14 -3.60 4.75
C LYS A 331 -26.85 -2.88 5.17
N ARG A 332 -25.97 -3.57 5.89
CA ARG A 332 -24.67 -3.03 6.31
C ARG A 332 -23.78 -2.60 5.15
N CYS A 333 -23.77 -3.34 4.05
CA CYS A 333 -22.98 -3.02 2.86
C CYS A 333 -23.59 -1.87 2.05
N VAL A 334 -24.92 -1.74 2.01
CA VAL A 334 -25.61 -0.60 1.38
C VAL A 334 -25.34 0.68 2.16
N ASP A 335 -25.48 0.64 3.48
CA ASP A 335 -25.15 1.78 4.36
C ASP A 335 -23.68 2.18 4.16
N HIS A 336 -22.77 1.21 4.12
CA HIS A 336 -21.37 1.51 3.82
C HIS A 336 -21.17 2.08 2.42
N ALA A 337 -21.84 1.54 1.39
CA ALA A 337 -21.74 2.04 0.03
C ALA A 337 -22.27 3.48 -0.11
N ALA A 338 -23.27 3.86 0.69
CA ALA A 338 -23.79 5.23 0.76
C ALA A 338 -22.76 6.22 1.34
N THR A 339 -21.89 5.76 2.25
CA THR A 339 -20.80 6.59 2.80
C THR A 339 -19.59 6.73 1.89
N LEU A 340 -19.47 5.90 0.84
CA LEU A 340 -18.39 6.04 -0.11
C LEU A 340 -18.63 7.31 -0.93
N PRO A 341 -17.58 8.11 -1.23
CA PRO A 341 -17.69 9.20 -2.19
C PRO A 341 -18.39 8.61 -3.42
N PRO A 342 -19.41 9.30 -3.98
CA PRO A 342 -20.08 8.79 -5.16
C PRO A 342 -18.95 8.49 -6.13
N HIS A 343 -18.78 7.20 -6.46
CA HIS A 343 -17.72 6.76 -7.35
C HIS A 343 -17.90 7.64 -8.56
N GLN A 344 -17.00 8.63 -8.74
CA GLN A 344 -17.24 9.76 -9.62
C GLN A 344 -17.75 9.14 -10.89
N THR A 345 -19.06 9.26 -11.10
CA THR A 345 -19.67 8.77 -12.30
C THR A 345 -19.30 9.88 -13.22
N GLN A 346 -18.04 9.81 -13.68
CA GLN A 346 -17.45 10.49 -14.80
C GLN A 346 -18.43 11.55 -15.28
N THR A 347 -18.39 12.73 -14.65
CA THR A 347 -19.13 13.86 -15.19
C THR A 347 -18.76 13.90 -16.67
N ALA A 348 -19.71 14.04 -17.59
CA ALA A 348 -19.40 14.03 -19.03
C ALA A 348 -18.20 14.95 -19.33
N GLU A 349 -18.16 16.10 -18.66
CA GLU A 349 -17.05 17.07 -18.65
C GLU A 349 -15.69 16.51 -18.16
N TRP A 350 -15.63 15.67 -17.12
CA TRP A 350 -14.38 15.04 -16.63
C TRP A 350 -13.92 13.90 -17.55
N SER A 351 -14.86 13.17 -18.16
CA SER A 351 -14.54 12.17 -19.20
C SER A 351 -14.03 12.80 -20.49
N GLU A 352 -14.64 13.91 -20.91
CA GLU A 352 -14.21 14.72 -22.05
C GLU A 352 -12.82 15.30 -21.80
N HIS A 353 -12.59 15.91 -20.62
CA HIS A 353 -11.26 16.43 -20.27
C HIS A 353 -10.18 15.33 -20.26
N ILE A 354 -10.47 14.14 -19.72
CA ILE A 354 -9.53 13.01 -19.77
C ILE A 354 -9.33 12.51 -21.20
N ALA A 355 -10.38 12.51 -22.01
CA ALA A 355 -10.30 12.12 -23.40
C ALA A 355 -9.37 13.06 -24.17
N ASP A 356 -9.47 14.36 -23.96
CA ASP A 356 -8.61 15.38 -24.57
C ASP A 356 -7.16 15.25 -24.10
N VAL A 357 -6.95 14.97 -22.81
CA VAL A 357 -5.61 14.67 -22.26
C VAL A 357 -5.01 13.44 -22.92
N VAL A 358 -5.79 12.36 -23.07
CA VAL A 358 -5.32 11.13 -23.74
C VAL A 358 -4.98 11.40 -25.20
N ASP A 359 -5.85 12.10 -25.93
CA ASP A 359 -5.66 12.41 -27.36
C ASP A 359 -4.43 13.32 -27.56
N THR A 360 -4.24 14.30 -26.68
CA THR A 360 -3.04 15.16 -26.67
C THR A 360 -1.77 14.36 -26.39
N VAL A 361 -1.77 13.47 -25.39
CA VAL A 361 -0.61 12.63 -25.07
C VAL A 361 -0.28 11.67 -26.22
N VAL A 362 -1.29 11.10 -26.89
CA VAL A 362 -1.10 10.29 -28.10
C VAL A 362 -0.41 11.11 -29.18
N ALA A 363 -0.93 12.32 -29.45
CA ALA A 363 -0.38 13.20 -30.48
C ALA A 363 1.07 13.62 -30.16
N VAL A 364 1.36 13.98 -28.91
CA VAL A 364 2.70 14.33 -28.44
C VAL A 364 3.67 13.15 -28.57
N GLN A 365 3.26 11.94 -28.15
CA GLN A 365 4.12 10.76 -28.26
C GLN A 365 4.38 10.38 -29.73
N ALA A 366 3.36 10.49 -30.60
CA ALA A 366 3.51 10.25 -32.03
C ALA A 366 4.43 11.28 -32.70
N ALA A 367 4.26 12.57 -32.38
CA ALA A 367 5.15 13.63 -32.86
C ALA A 367 6.59 13.40 -32.39
N ALA A 368 6.77 12.99 -31.13
CA ALA A 368 8.09 12.67 -30.60
C ALA A 368 8.71 11.45 -31.28
N ASP A 369 7.93 10.41 -31.59
CA ASP A 369 8.42 9.22 -32.31
C ASP A 369 8.75 9.52 -33.78
N ALA A 370 8.08 10.49 -34.41
CA ALA A 370 8.35 10.93 -35.78
C ALA A 370 9.65 11.74 -35.94
N CYS A 371 10.27 12.19 -34.84
CA CYS A 371 11.51 12.97 -34.87
C CYS A 371 12.68 12.27 -34.13
N PRO A 372 13.08 11.05 -34.54
CA PRO A 372 14.10 10.27 -33.84
C PRO A 372 15.44 11.01 -33.72
N GLY A 373 15.82 11.81 -34.72
CA GLY A 373 17.05 12.63 -34.71
C GLY A 373 17.13 13.66 -33.58
N ARG A 374 15.99 14.24 -33.14
CA ARG A 374 15.96 15.21 -32.03
C ARG A 374 16.42 14.59 -30.71
N TRP A 375 16.14 13.31 -30.54
CA TRP A 375 16.49 12.56 -29.34
C TRP A 375 17.84 11.85 -29.45
N ALA A 376 18.48 11.92 -30.61
CA ALA A 376 19.77 11.31 -30.88
C ALA A 376 20.97 12.19 -30.43
N THR A 377 20.70 13.43 -30.04
CA THR A 377 21.68 14.39 -29.50
C THR A 377 22.19 13.97 -28.12
N GLU A 378 23.28 14.59 -27.64
CA GLU A 378 23.87 14.28 -26.33
C GLU A 378 22.88 14.46 -25.16
N SER A 379 21.98 15.46 -25.24
CA SER A 379 20.92 15.66 -24.24
C SER A 379 19.62 14.91 -24.54
N GLY A 380 19.50 14.34 -25.75
CA GLY A 380 18.27 13.76 -26.27
C GLY A 380 17.62 12.69 -25.38
N PRO A 381 18.37 11.75 -24.76
CA PRO A 381 17.77 10.78 -23.84
C PRO A 381 17.12 11.42 -22.61
N ALA A 382 17.74 12.46 -22.05
CA ALA A 382 17.19 13.17 -20.90
C ALA A 382 15.95 13.98 -21.28
N ASP A 383 15.99 14.62 -22.45
CA ASP A 383 14.85 15.39 -22.98
C ASP A 383 13.66 14.47 -23.25
N ARG A 384 13.89 13.30 -23.87
CA ARG A 384 12.81 12.33 -24.10
C ARG A 384 12.24 11.79 -22.79
N ALA A 385 13.09 11.46 -21.82
CA ALA A 385 12.63 10.96 -20.52
C ALA A 385 11.82 12.01 -19.74
N ALA A 386 12.20 13.29 -19.82
CA ALA A 386 11.43 14.39 -19.23
C ALA A 386 10.06 14.52 -19.91
N LEU A 387 9.99 14.47 -21.24
CA LEU A 387 8.73 14.50 -21.98
C LEU A 387 7.84 13.30 -21.65
N ASP A 388 8.40 12.09 -21.62
CA ASP A 388 7.68 10.86 -21.26
C ASP A 388 7.13 10.92 -19.81
N LEU A 389 7.88 11.52 -18.88
CA LEU A 389 7.42 11.77 -17.51
C LEU A 389 6.24 12.75 -17.49
N ARG A 390 6.28 13.83 -18.27
CA ARG A 390 5.18 14.79 -18.36
C ARG A 390 3.91 14.14 -18.90
N CYS A 391 4.04 13.36 -19.98
CA CYS A 391 2.92 12.57 -20.51
C CYS A 391 2.35 11.61 -19.45
N LEU A 392 3.20 10.93 -18.68
CA LEU A 392 2.76 10.03 -17.61
C LEU A 392 1.99 10.77 -16.51
N LEU A 393 2.53 11.90 -16.03
CA LEU A 393 1.90 12.70 -14.99
C LEU A 393 0.57 13.30 -15.49
N ALA A 394 0.50 13.74 -16.75
CA ALA A 394 -0.73 14.22 -17.37
C ALA A 394 -1.81 13.14 -17.41
N LEU A 395 -1.46 11.92 -17.83
CA LEU A 395 -2.38 10.79 -17.82
C LEU A 395 -2.83 10.40 -16.41
N GLN A 396 -1.95 10.49 -15.40
CA GLN A 396 -2.28 10.16 -14.02
C GLN A 396 -3.17 11.22 -13.36
N ALA A 397 -2.83 12.49 -13.53
CA ALA A 397 -3.57 13.62 -12.96
C ALA A 397 -4.86 13.94 -13.73
N GLY A 398 -4.94 13.58 -15.02
CA GLY A 398 -6.06 13.92 -15.88
C GLY A 398 -6.09 15.40 -16.25
N THR A 399 -4.93 16.07 -16.34
CA THR A 399 -4.78 17.47 -16.75
C THR A 399 -3.46 17.64 -17.51
N LEU A 400 -3.37 18.63 -18.39
CA LEU A 400 -2.15 18.96 -19.14
C LEU A 400 -1.22 19.91 -18.37
N THR A 401 -1.72 20.59 -17.34
CA THR A 401 -0.93 21.49 -16.48
C THR A 401 -0.44 20.75 -15.25
N ILE A 402 0.87 20.58 -15.14
CA ILE A 402 1.50 19.68 -14.17
C ILE A 402 2.55 20.41 -13.32
N ASP A 403 2.37 20.30 -12.01
CA ASP A 403 3.37 20.66 -11.02
C ASP A 403 4.37 19.52 -10.87
N CYS A 404 5.65 19.80 -11.14
CA CYS A 404 6.68 18.77 -11.05
C CYS A 404 7.89 19.22 -10.23
N ASP A 405 8.11 18.58 -9.08
CA ASP A 405 9.33 18.76 -8.30
C ASP A 405 10.52 18.17 -9.07
N LEU A 406 11.56 18.99 -9.31
CA LEU A 406 12.73 18.62 -10.10
C LEU A 406 13.51 17.42 -9.53
N ARG A 407 13.44 17.16 -8.22
CA ARG A 407 14.14 16.02 -7.60
C ARG A 407 13.36 14.73 -7.79
N ARG A 408 12.03 14.77 -7.64
CA ARG A 408 11.14 13.66 -8.00
C ARG A 408 11.26 13.34 -9.49
N ALA A 409 11.26 14.35 -10.35
CA ALA A 409 11.47 14.18 -11.78
C ALA A 409 12.83 13.54 -12.11
N ALA A 410 13.90 13.97 -11.44
CA ALA A 410 15.22 13.37 -11.59
C ALA A 410 15.28 11.89 -11.17
N LEU A 411 14.56 11.49 -10.12
CA LEU A 411 14.48 10.08 -9.72
C LEU A 411 13.65 9.25 -10.70
N ALA A 412 12.48 9.76 -11.10
CA ALA A 412 11.59 9.07 -12.02
C ALA A 412 12.21 8.83 -13.39
N THR A 413 13.08 9.74 -13.84
CA THR A 413 13.76 9.65 -15.14
C THR A 413 15.15 9.02 -15.07
N GLY A 414 15.75 8.83 -13.88
CA GLY A 414 17.11 8.31 -13.73
C GLY A 414 18.24 9.31 -13.94
N HIS A 415 17.92 10.59 -14.15
CA HIS A 415 18.90 11.65 -14.42
C HIS A 415 19.25 12.48 -13.18
N GLY A 416 20.19 13.41 -13.32
CA GLY A 416 20.49 14.40 -12.27
C GLY A 416 19.49 15.56 -12.29
N ARG A 417 19.28 16.21 -11.15
CA ARG A 417 18.37 17.38 -11.03
C ARG A 417 18.72 18.49 -12.03
N SER A 418 20.01 18.83 -12.16
CA SER A 418 20.46 19.85 -13.11
C SER A 418 20.27 19.43 -14.57
N THR A 419 20.34 18.13 -14.86
CA THR A 419 20.09 17.59 -16.20
C THR A 419 18.61 17.73 -16.56
N ILE A 420 17.71 17.36 -15.64
CA ILE A 420 16.27 17.50 -15.85
C ILE A 420 15.84 18.95 -15.93
N HIS A 421 16.36 19.82 -15.07
CA HIS A 421 16.07 21.26 -15.16
C HIS A 421 16.39 21.84 -16.55
N ARG A 422 17.54 21.48 -17.12
CA ARG A 422 17.92 21.92 -18.47
C ARG A 422 17.08 21.23 -19.56
N ALA A 423 16.64 19.99 -19.33
CA ALA A 423 15.77 19.27 -20.24
C ALA A 423 14.40 19.95 -20.34
N GLU A 424 13.80 20.32 -19.20
CA GLU A 424 12.55 21.07 -19.16
C GLU A 424 12.68 22.43 -19.86
N GLN A 425 13.80 23.15 -19.66
CA GLN A 425 14.07 24.40 -20.40
C GLN A 425 14.16 24.19 -21.91
N ARG A 426 14.85 23.14 -22.37
CA ARG A 426 14.93 22.81 -23.80
C ARG A 426 13.58 22.41 -24.36
N LEU A 427 12.82 21.57 -23.66
CA LEU A 427 11.47 21.19 -24.08
C LEU A 427 10.55 22.40 -24.19
N ALA A 428 10.70 23.39 -23.30
CA ALA A 428 9.97 24.64 -23.41
C ALA A 428 10.41 25.50 -24.61
N LEU A 429 11.72 25.59 -24.85
CA LEU A 429 12.27 26.30 -26.02
C LEU A 429 11.96 25.61 -27.35
N ASP A 430 11.72 24.31 -27.34
CA ASP A 430 11.33 23.49 -28.48
C ASP A 430 9.79 23.45 -28.67
N GLY A 431 9.02 24.09 -27.78
CA GLY A 431 7.56 24.18 -27.85
C GLY A 431 6.80 22.92 -27.43
N TRP A 432 7.44 21.95 -26.76
CA TRP A 432 6.74 20.78 -26.23
C TRP A 432 5.96 21.09 -24.95
N THR A 433 6.41 22.09 -24.20
CA THR A 433 5.81 22.51 -22.94
C THR A 433 5.86 24.02 -22.80
N VAL A 434 5.00 24.61 -21.98
CA VAL A 434 5.12 26.02 -21.59
C VAL A 434 5.17 26.14 -20.07
N ALA A 435 6.06 26.98 -19.55
CA ALA A 435 6.09 27.28 -18.12
C ALA A 435 4.88 28.15 -17.76
N ARG A 436 4.20 27.81 -16.67
CA ARG A 436 3.08 28.58 -16.11
C ARG A 436 3.49 29.19 -14.78
N ASP A 437 2.83 30.27 -14.41
CA ASP A 437 2.98 30.86 -13.08
C ASP A 437 2.58 29.83 -12.03
N SER A 438 3.36 29.78 -10.95
CA SER A 438 3.17 28.82 -9.88
C SER A 438 3.29 29.51 -8.53
N ASP A 439 2.27 29.33 -7.70
CA ASP A 439 2.29 29.72 -6.28
C ASP A 439 2.93 28.64 -5.39
N GLY A 440 3.30 27.49 -5.99
CA GLY A 440 3.79 26.30 -5.30
C GLY A 440 5.32 26.21 -5.22
N ALA A 441 5.80 25.26 -4.42
CA ALA A 441 7.23 24.96 -4.28
C ALA A 441 7.84 24.24 -5.51
N ALA A 442 7.00 23.82 -6.47
CA ALA A 442 7.39 23.13 -7.69
C ALA A 442 7.03 24.00 -8.90
N ALA A 443 7.80 23.90 -9.97
CA ALA A 443 7.49 24.62 -11.19
C ALA A 443 6.33 23.94 -11.93
N THR A 444 5.39 24.77 -12.41
CA THR A 444 4.22 24.34 -13.17
C THR A 444 4.53 24.45 -14.66
N TYR A 445 4.28 23.38 -15.41
CA TYR A 445 4.37 23.41 -16.87
C TYR A 445 3.15 22.75 -17.48
N GLU A 446 2.71 23.30 -18.60
CA GLU A 446 1.64 22.76 -19.41
C GLU A 446 2.20 22.04 -20.63
N LEU A 447 1.65 20.86 -20.93
CA LEU A 447 1.99 20.07 -22.12
C LEU A 447 1.23 20.60 -23.33
N LEU A 448 1.95 20.89 -24.42
CA LEU A 448 1.36 21.49 -25.63
C LEU A 448 0.99 20.44 -26.67
N SER A 449 -0.14 20.65 -27.36
CA SER A 449 -0.55 19.78 -28.46
C SER A 449 0.31 20.04 -29.72
N PRO A 450 0.52 19.05 -30.60
CA PRO A 450 1.31 19.26 -31.82
C PRO A 450 0.79 20.35 -32.77
N ALA A 451 -0.50 20.69 -32.72
CA ALA A 451 -1.08 21.79 -33.50
C ALA A 451 -0.61 23.18 -33.01
N GLU A 452 -0.26 23.29 -31.73
CA GLU A 452 0.22 24.53 -31.09
C GLU A 452 1.76 24.67 -31.20
N GLN A 453 2.46 23.64 -31.68
CA GLN A 453 3.94 23.58 -31.82
C GLN A 453 4.49 24.37 -33.02
N ALA A 454 3.90 25.52 -33.37
CA ALA A 454 4.33 26.35 -34.49
C ALA A 454 5.74 26.96 -34.27
N HIS A 455 6.79 26.15 -34.48
CA HIS A 455 8.19 26.56 -34.35
C HIS A 455 8.85 26.80 -35.72
N PRO A 456 9.71 27.83 -35.88
CA PRO A 456 10.36 28.19 -37.15
C PRO A 456 11.36 27.17 -37.73
N GLY A 457 11.55 26.02 -37.09
CA GLY A 457 12.45 24.94 -37.53
C GLY A 457 11.75 23.65 -37.96
N HIS A 458 10.41 23.65 -38.05
CA HIS A 458 9.62 22.44 -38.31
C HIS A 458 9.01 22.44 -39.71
N ASP A 459 9.83 22.16 -40.73
CA ASP A 459 9.37 21.92 -42.12
C ASP A 459 8.97 20.45 -42.36
N HIS A 460 8.29 19.86 -41.38
CA HIS A 460 7.64 18.57 -41.56
C HIS A 460 6.15 18.72 -41.30
N HIS A 461 5.39 18.86 -42.38
CA HIS A 461 3.96 18.58 -42.41
C HIS A 461 3.73 17.23 -41.73
N VAL A 462 3.23 17.26 -40.49
CA VAL A 462 2.73 16.06 -39.83
C VAL A 462 1.60 15.56 -40.72
N ALA A 463 1.84 14.43 -41.38
CA ALA A 463 0.85 13.79 -42.22
C ALA A 463 -0.39 13.48 -41.35
N GLN A 464 -1.45 14.25 -41.54
CA GLN A 464 -2.79 13.83 -41.16
C GLN A 464 -3.20 12.73 -42.14
N GLY A 465 -2.87 11.46 -41.85
CA GLY A 465 -3.30 10.36 -42.71
C GLY A 465 -2.79 8.96 -42.35
N GLY A 466 -3.71 8.09 -41.92
CA GLY A 466 -3.60 6.62 -41.88
C GLY A 466 -3.04 6.07 -40.55
N THR A 467 -3.67 5.12 -39.84
CA THR A 467 -4.40 3.94 -40.32
C THR A 467 -5.59 3.63 -39.41
N GLN A 468 -6.72 3.29 -40.04
CA GLN A 468 -7.98 2.86 -39.42
C GLN A 468 -7.77 1.58 -38.59
N GLY A 469 -7.63 1.74 -37.28
CA GLY A 469 -7.98 0.73 -36.29
C GLY A 469 -8.99 1.35 -35.34
N SER A 470 -10.13 0.70 -35.10
CA SER A 470 -11.13 1.22 -34.16
C SER A 470 -10.44 1.52 -32.83
N PRO A 471 -10.40 2.79 -32.38
CA PRO A 471 -9.65 3.13 -31.19
C PRO A 471 -10.18 2.31 -30.02
N PRO A 472 -9.29 1.71 -29.19
CA PRO A 472 -9.74 1.05 -27.99
C PRO A 472 -10.54 2.05 -27.15
N PRO A 473 -11.57 1.62 -26.41
CA PRO A 473 -12.33 2.52 -25.54
C PRO A 473 -11.33 3.32 -24.68
N LYS A 474 -11.42 4.65 -24.66
CA LYS A 474 -10.34 5.57 -24.23
C LYS A 474 -9.72 5.22 -22.86
N GLY A 475 -10.47 4.58 -21.96
CA GLY A 475 -9.94 4.02 -20.70
C GLY A 475 -8.88 2.91 -20.88
N LYS A 476 -9.03 2.01 -21.87
CA LYS A 476 -8.00 1.01 -22.21
C LYS A 476 -6.75 1.67 -22.80
N LEU A 477 -6.91 2.72 -23.61
CA LEU A 477 -5.79 3.47 -24.19
C LEU A 477 -4.98 4.19 -23.11
N ARG A 478 -5.66 4.86 -22.18
CA ARG A 478 -5.03 5.52 -21.03
C ARG A 478 -4.20 4.53 -20.20
N ASN A 479 -4.75 3.37 -19.89
CA ASN A 479 -4.02 2.34 -19.12
C ASN A 479 -2.79 1.84 -19.89
N PHE A 480 -2.96 1.52 -21.18
CA PHE A 480 -1.85 1.10 -22.04
C PHE A 480 -0.72 2.13 -22.10
N LEU A 481 -1.04 3.41 -22.31
CA LEU A 481 -0.05 4.48 -22.33
C LEU A 481 0.63 4.67 -20.98
N THR A 482 -0.14 4.62 -19.89
CA THR A 482 0.38 4.71 -18.51
C THR A 482 1.39 3.59 -18.24
N GLU A 483 1.04 2.35 -18.59
CA GLU A 483 1.91 1.18 -18.43
C GLU A 483 3.16 1.27 -19.31
N ARG A 484 3.00 1.68 -20.58
CA ARG A 484 4.10 1.89 -21.52
C ARG A 484 5.09 2.93 -21.00
N LEU A 485 4.62 4.14 -20.65
CA LEU A 485 5.48 5.23 -20.17
C LEU A 485 6.14 4.89 -18.82
N THR A 486 5.41 4.24 -17.91
CA THR A 486 5.97 3.75 -16.64
C THR A 486 7.12 2.78 -16.89
N SER A 487 6.95 1.85 -17.84
CA SER A 487 7.99 0.87 -18.19
C SER A 487 9.21 1.54 -18.81
N ARG A 488 9.03 2.51 -19.71
CA ARG A 488 10.12 3.29 -20.32
C ARG A 488 10.95 4.02 -19.28
N LEU A 489 10.27 4.73 -18.37
CA LEU A 489 10.92 5.48 -17.29
C LEU A 489 11.62 4.55 -16.30
N ALA A 490 11.03 3.40 -15.96
CA ALA A 490 11.66 2.41 -15.08
C ALA A 490 12.97 1.84 -15.68
N ILE A 491 13.00 1.59 -17.00
CA ILE A 491 14.22 1.19 -17.70
C ILE A 491 15.27 2.31 -17.62
N CYS A 492 14.89 3.54 -17.94
CA CYS A 492 15.78 4.71 -17.92
C CYS A 492 16.36 4.98 -16.52
N ALA A 493 15.54 4.79 -15.48
CA ALA A 493 15.89 4.99 -14.07
C ALA A 493 16.72 3.85 -13.45
N HIS A 494 16.90 2.73 -14.16
CA HIS A 494 17.58 1.57 -13.63
C HIS A 494 19.08 1.82 -13.43
N ASP A 495 19.63 1.33 -12.30
CA ASP A 495 21.03 1.50 -11.88
C ASP A 495 22.06 1.11 -12.96
N ALA A 496 21.74 0.13 -13.81
CA ALA A 496 22.61 -0.31 -14.92
C ALA A 496 22.95 0.83 -15.91
N PHE A 497 22.06 1.81 -16.05
CA PHE A 497 22.21 2.95 -16.95
C PHE A 497 22.64 4.23 -16.24
N ALA A 498 22.76 4.20 -14.90
CA ALA A 498 23.17 5.37 -14.13
C ALA A 498 24.59 5.82 -14.53
N TYR A 499 24.74 7.13 -14.76
CA TYR A 499 26.05 7.70 -15.08
C TYR A 499 26.93 7.72 -13.83
N THR A 500 28.06 7.00 -13.88
CA THR A 500 29.12 7.07 -12.86
C THR A 500 30.44 7.46 -13.49
N ARG A 501 31.27 8.21 -12.75
CA ARG A 501 32.69 8.25 -13.10
C ARG A 501 33.27 6.86 -12.81
N ARG A 502 34.23 6.42 -13.63
CA ARG A 502 34.99 5.17 -13.41
C ARG A 502 35.41 5.11 -11.95
N SER A 503 35.10 3.99 -11.28
CA SER A 503 35.46 3.81 -9.88
C SER A 503 36.97 3.83 -9.72
N ARG A 504 37.49 4.40 -8.62
CA ARG A 504 38.92 4.28 -8.25
C ARG A 504 39.35 2.81 -8.07
N LEU A 505 38.40 1.90 -7.87
CA LEU A 505 38.57 0.45 -7.75
C LEU A 505 38.52 -0.30 -9.09
N GLY A 506 38.53 0.40 -10.23
CA GLY A 506 38.60 -0.22 -11.56
C GLY A 506 37.27 -0.71 -12.15
N TYR A 507 36.14 -0.60 -11.43
CA TYR A 507 34.83 -0.99 -11.97
C TYR A 507 34.43 -0.14 -13.20
N PRO A 508 33.88 -0.78 -14.25
CA PRO A 508 33.37 -0.08 -15.43
C PRO A 508 32.23 0.85 -15.03
N ALA A 509 32.19 2.05 -15.62
CA ALA A 509 31.08 2.98 -15.43
C ALA A 509 29.77 2.39 -16.00
N GLY A 510 28.62 2.87 -15.50
CA GLY A 510 27.31 2.47 -16.03
C GLY A 510 27.18 2.63 -17.55
N LEU A 511 26.20 1.96 -18.13
CA LEU A 511 26.06 1.90 -19.60
C LEU A 511 25.61 3.22 -20.23
N GLY A 512 25.01 4.11 -19.42
CA GLY A 512 24.52 5.43 -19.83
C GLY A 512 23.15 5.38 -20.52
N HIS A 513 22.49 6.53 -20.58
CA HIS A 513 21.10 6.65 -21.06
C HIS A 513 20.93 6.44 -22.57
N HIS A 514 21.99 6.59 -23.37
CA HIS A 514 21.93 6.19 -24.79
C HIS A 514 21.77 4.67 -24.95
N ALA A 515 22.44 3.86 -24.11
CA ALA A 515 22.25 2.42 -24.09
C ALA A 515 20.86 2.04 -23.53
N ALA A 516 20.34 2.81 -22.56
CA ALA A 516 18.99 2.64 -22.03
C ALA A 516 17.94 2.77 -23.14
N ARG A 517 18.05 3.79 -23.99
CA ARG A 517 17.15 4.00 -25.13
C ARG A 517 17.16 2.84 -26.13
N ILE A 518 18.34 2.30 -26.46
CA ILE A 518 18.44 1.13 -27.35
C ILE A 518 17.80 -0.11 -26.70
N TYR A 519 18.07 -0.35 -25.42
CA TYR A 519 17.47 -1.47 -24.70
C TYR A 519 15.95 -1.34 -24.57
N GLN A 520 15.46 -0.12 -24.36
CA GLN A 520 14.04 0.22 -24.33
C GLN A 520 13.37 -0.09 -25.68
N GLN A 521 13.97 0.32 -26.80
CA GLN A 521 13.45 0.03 -28.14
C GLN A 521 13.35 -1.48 -28.40
N LEU A 522 14.38 -2.24 -27.99
CA LEU A 522 14.39 -3.70 -28.10
C LEU A 522 13.29 -4.39 -27.28
N LEU A 523 12.84 -3.78 -26.17
CA LEU A 523 11.76 -4.29 -25.34
C LEU A 523 10.38 -3.89 -25.88
N GLU A 524 10.20 -2.63 -26.30
CA GLU A 524 8.92 -2.11 -26.79
C GLU A 524 8.44 -2.85 -28.05
N GLU A 525 9.36 -3.15 -28.97
CA GLU A 525 9.03 -3.84 -30.22
C GLU A 525 8.62 -5.30 -30.02
N GLY A 526 9.09 -5.96 -28.94
CA GLY A 526 8.78 -7.36 -28.63
C GLY A 526 9.31 -8.41 -29.62
N ARG A 527 9.76 -8.00 -30.81
CA ARG A 527 10.39 -8.84 -31.85
C ARG A 527 11.87 -8.51 -32.01
N PRO A 528 12.71 -9.46 -32.47
CA PRO A 528 14.11 -9.18 -32.78
C PRO A 528 14.26 -8.06 -33.82
N GLN A 529 15.17 -7.11 -33.56
CA GLN A 529 15.42 -5.93 -34.39
C GLN A 529 16.79 -6.02 -35.06
N THR A 530 16.93 -5.48 -36.26
CA THR A 530 18.24 -5.28 -36.91
C THR A 530 18.93 -4.01 -36.38
N VAL A 531 20.22 -3.86 -36.69
CA VAL A 531 20.95 -2.60 -36.42
C VAL A 531 20.33 -1.44 -37.20
N THR A 532 19.85 -1.68 -38.42
CA THR A 532 19.18 -0.67 -39.26
C THR A 532 17.88 -0.20 -38.61
N ASP A 533 17.04 -1.12 -38.13
CA ASP A 533 15.79 -0.78 -37.44
C ASP A 533 16.07 0.08 -36.19
N LEU A 534 17.14 -0.24 -35.45
CA LEU A 534 17.57 0.55 -34.29
C LEU A 534 18.08 1.94 -34.69
N VAL A 535 18.79 2.08 -35.81
CA VAL A 535 19.22 3.39 -36.34
C VAL A 535 18.01 4.25 -36.69
N GLU A 536 17.03 3.68 -37.41
CA GLU A 536 15.82 4.39 -37.83
C GLU A 536 14.96 4.82 -36.63
N SER A 537 14.68 3.90 -35.71
CA SER A 537 13.83 4.17 -34.54
C SER A 537 14.48 5.08 -33.49
N THR A 538 15.81 4.99 -33.30
CA THR A 538 16.50 5.81 -32.29
C THR A 538 17.07 7.11 -32.85
N GLY A 539 17.28 7.20 -34.16
CA GLY A 539 17.95 8.32 -34.83
C GLY A 539 19.46 8.36 -34.61
N TYR A 540 20.03 7.38 -33.90
CA TYR A 540 21.47 7.33 -33.64
C TYR A 540 22.25 6.94 -34.89
N GLN A 541 23.46 7.48 -35.00
CA GLN A 541 24.42 7.03 -36.00
C GLN A 541 24.73 5.54 -35.83
N LEU A 542 24.95 4.82 -36.93
CA LEU A 542 25.28 3.39 -36.96
C LEU A 542 26.38 3.01 -35.94
N ARG A 543 27.48 3.79 -35.91
CA ARG A 543 28.59 3.58 -34.96
C ARG A 543 28.15 3.62 -33.50
N THR A 544 27.19 4.48 -33.17
CA THR A 544 26.67 4.67 -31.81
C THR A 544 25.80 3.49 -31.41
N VAL A 545 24.91 3.05 -32.30
CA VAL A 545 24.07 1.86 -32.09
C VAL A 545 24.94 0.64 -31.87
N VAL A 546 25.88 0.35 -32.79
CA VAL A 546 26.76 -0.82 -32.68
C VAL A 546 27.55 -0.79 -31.37
N ARG A 547 28.16 0.35 -31.02
CA ARG A 547 28.93 0.49 -29.78
C ARG A 547 28.10 0.18 -28.53
N HIS A 548 26.91 0.76 -28.40
CA HIS A 548 26.08 0.55 -27.21
C HIS A 548 25.43 -0.84 -27.21
N LEU A 549 25.11 -1.38 -28.37
CA LEU A 549 24.58 -2.73 -28.51
C LEU A 549 25.60 -3.78 -28.11
N SER A 550 26.87 -3.66 -28.53
CA SER A 550 27.96 -4.52 -28.07
C SER A 550 28.10 -4.47 -26.55
N ARG A 551 28.09 -3.27 -25.94
CA ARG A 551 28.11 -3.15 -24.47
C ARG A 551 26.92 -3.84 -23.80
N LEU A 552 25.71 -3.75 -24.38
CA LEU A 552 24.54 -4.48 -23.86
C LEU A 552 24.72 -5.99 -23.96
N GLN A 553 25.41 -6.49 -24.97
CA GLN A 553 25.71 -7.92 -25.13
C GLN A 553 26.74 -8.40 -24.10
N ASP A 554 27.78 -7.61 -23.81
CA ASP A 554 28.82 -7.95 -22.83
C ASP A 554 28.23 -8.22 -21.43
N TYR A 555 27.13 -7.54 -21.09
CA TYR A 555 26.40 -7.72 -19.83
C TYR A 555 25.14 -8.59 -19.97
N LEU A 556 25.01 -9.33 -21.09
CA LEU A 556 23.90 -10.26 -21.37
C LEU A 556 22.52 -9.60 -21.33
N MET A 557 22.43 -8.29 -21.58
CA MET A 557 21.18 -7.53 -21.65
C MET A 557 20.57 -7.58 -23.05
N ALA A 558 21.40 -7.66 -24.09
CA ALA A 558 20.97 -7.93 -25.45
C ALA A 558 21.58 -9.25 -25.93
N THR A 559 20.82 -10.03 -26.69
CA THR A 559 21.30 -11.28 -27.29
C THR A 559 21.04 -11.28 -28.77
N ARG A 560 21.95 -11.89 -29.55
CA ARG A 560 21.72 -12.13 -30.96
C ARG A 560 20.62 -13.18 -31.10
N ALA A 561 19.60 -12.87 -31.88
CA ALA A 561 18.55 -13.79 -32.26
C ALA A 561 18.86 -14.34 -33.65
N THR A 562 18.74 -15.65 -33.81
CA THR A 562 18.73 -16.29 -35.12
C THR A 562 17.28 -16.31 -35.58
N LEU A 563 16.95 -15.59 -36.66
CA LEU A 563 15.65 -15.74 -37.29
C LEU A 563 15.66 -16.98 -38.16
N THR A 564 14.90 -17.99 -37.78
CA THR A 564 14.56 -19.09 -38.68
C THR A 564 13.53 -18.56 -39.67
N VAL A 565 13.94 -18.26 -40.91
CA VAL A 565 13.00 -17.79 -41.91
C VAL A 565 12.17 -18.97 -42.40
N HIS A 566 10.94 -19.07 -41.92
CA HIS A 566 9.96 -20.00 -42.49
C HIS A 566 9.51 -19.46 -43.85
N HIS A 567 9.48 -20.32 -44.87
CA HIS A 567 8.91 -19.93 -46.14
C HIS A 567 7.38 -19.81 -45.98
N GLU A 568 6.81 -18.66 -46.34
CA GLU A 568 5.37 -18.50 -46.48
C GLU A 568 5.07 -18.22 -47.95
N CYS A 569 4.64 -19.26 -48.65
CA CYS A 569 4.14 -19.15 -50.01
C CYS A 569 2.63 -19.40 -49.98
N PRO A 570 1.79 -18.42 -50.34
CA PRO A 570 0.32 -18.56 -50.30
C PRO A 570 -0.24 -19.63 -51.25
N HIS A 571 0.62 -20.26 -52.07
CA HIS A 571 0.22 -21.24 -53.08
C HIS A 571 0.74 -22.65 -52.85
N CYS A 572 1.72 -22.87 -51.96
CA CYS A 572 2.31 -24.21 -51.87
C CYS A 572 2.09 -24.96 -50.56
N GLY A 573 1.71 -24.33 -49.44
CA GLY A 573 1.32 -25.06 -48.20
C GLY A 573 2.34 -26.07 -47.65
N VAL A 574 3.59 -26.04 -48.13
CA VAL A 574 4.62 -27.03 -47.82
C VAL A 574 5.26 -26.72 -46.46
N ALA A 575 5.79 -27.73 -45.77
CA ALA A 575 6.49 -27.54 -44.50
C ALA A 575 7.90 -26.94 -44.67
N PRO A 576 8.44 -26.23 -43.65
CA PRO A 576 9.79 -25.65 -43.72
C PRO A 576 10.88 -26.70 -43.97
N GLY A 577 11.55 -26.65 -45.13
CA GLY A 577 12.68 -27.52 -45.49
C GLY A 577 12.43 -28.48 -46.65
N GLU A 578 11.20 -28.61 -47.13
CA GLU A 578 10.85 -29.47 -48.26
C GLU A 578 10.93 -28.74 -49.63
N ARG A 579 11.17 -29.49 -50.71
CA ARG A 579 11.19 -28.94 -52.07
C ARG A 579 9.76 -28.76 -52.58
N CYS A 580 9.38 -27.52 -52.88
CA CYS A 580 8.09 -27.19 -53.47
C CYS A 580 8.03 -27.63 -54.95
N TYR A 581 7.20 -28.62 -55.26
CA TYR A 581 6.86 -29.01 -56.64
C TYR A 581 5.47 -28.49 -56.99
N VAL A 582 5.39 -27.50 -57.88
CA VAL A 582 4.10 -27.03 -58.41
C VAL A 582 3.66 -28.02 -59.49
N ASN A 583 3.00 -29.10 -59.09
CA ASN A 583 2.36 -30.00 -60.05
C ASN A 583 0.85 -29.74 -60.07
N GLY A 584 0.40 -29.17 -61.19
CA GLY A 584 -1.02 -29.03 -61.52
C GLY A 584 -1.52 -27.59 -61.39
N HIS A 585 -1.32 -26.79 -62.43
CA HIS A 585 -2.41 -26.31 -63.29
C HIS A 585 -1.83 -25.35 -64.34
N THR A 586 -2.01 -25.76 -65.60
CA THR A 586 -1.98 -25.00 -66.86
C THR A 586 -1.17 -23.69 -66.91
N ALA A 587 -0.11 -23.76 -67.72
CA ALA A 587 0.74 -22.66 -68.16
C ALA A 587 -0.01 -21.33 -68.36
N SER A 588 0.25 -20.35 -67.49
CA SER A 588 0.12 -18.95 -67.87
C SER A 588 1.39 -18.53 -68.60
N ARG A 589 1.31 -18.53 -69.94
CA ARG A 589 2.27 -17.88 -70.82
C ARG A 589 2.30 -16.39 -70.51
N ARG A 590 3.48 -15.92 -70.09
CA ARG A 590 4.07 -14.55 -70.15
C ARG A 590 4.51 -14.01 -68.77
N GLY A 591 5.82 -14.12 -68.53
CA GLY A 591 6.59 -13.04 -67.90
C GLY A 591 6.47 -12.81 -66.40
N ARG A 592 6.05 -13.80 -65.58
CA ARG A 592 6.19 -13.67 -64.11
C ARG A 592 7.46 -14.37 -63.65
N HIS A 593 8.54 -13.59 -63.62
CA HIS A 593 9.85 -13.96 -63.07
C HIS A 593 9.72 -14.76 -61.78
N HIS A 594 10.61 -15.74 -61.62
CA HIS A 594 10.86 -16.55 -60.42
C HIS A 594 10.89 -15.70 -59.13
N GLN A 595 9.71 -15.38 -58.57
CA GLN A 595 9.62 -14.68 -57.28
C GLN A 595 10.19 -15.55 -56.15
N HIS A 596 10.38 -16.85 -56.39
CA HIS A 596 11.00 -17.81 -55.46
C HIS A 596 12.49 -17.56 -55.24
N GLY A 597 13.26 -17.33 -56.31
CA GLY A 597 14.70 -17.05 -56.18
C GLY A 597 14.92 -15.73 -55.44
N ALA A 598 14.15 -14.70 -55.80
CA ALA A 598 14.18 -13.40 -55.13
C ALA A 598 13.75 -13.48 -53.65
N ARG A 599 12.70 -14.23 -53.31
CA ARG A 599 12.25 -14.40 -51.92
C ARG A 599 13.17 -15.27 -51.08
N GLN A 600 13.76 -16.34 -51.63
CA GLN A 600 14.78 -17.14 -50.94
C GLN A 600 16.09 -16.35 -50.76
N ALA A 601 16.49 -15.57 -51.76
CA ALA A 601 17.62 -14.64 -51.63
C ALA A 601 17.34 -13.58 -50.56
N LEU A 602 16.14 -12.99 -50.53
CA LEU A 602 15.73 -12.04 -49.49
C LEU A 602 15.67 -12.69 -48.10
N ALA A 603 15.20 -13.94 -47.99
CA ALA A 603 15.21 -14.72 -46.75
C ALA A 603 16.63 -15.01 -46.27
N ARG A 604 17.55 -15.41 -47.16
CA ARG A 604 18.97 -15.61 -46.84
C ARG A 604 19.65 -14.30 -46.45
N GLN A 605 19.42 -13.21 -47.19
CA GLN A 605 19.94 -11.88 -46.87
C GLN A 605 19.42 -11.39 -45.51
N ARG A 606 18.15 -11.65 -45.18
CA ARG A 606 17.57 -11.38 -43.85
C ARG A 606 18.16 -12.27 -42.76
N ALA A 607 18.47 -13.53 -43.06
CA ALA A 607 19.13 -14.44 -42.12
C ALA A 607 20.62 -14.11 -41.88
N GLU A 608 21.30 -13.52 -42.87
CA GLU A 608 22.68 -13.04 -42.77
C GLU A 608 22.81 -11.79 -41.88
N GLN A 609 21.77 -10.95 -41.83
CA GLN A 609 21.74 -9.77 -40.97
C GLN A 609 21.55 -10.16 -39.49
N PRO A 610 22.42 -9.70 -38.57
CA PRO A 610 22.28 -9.99 -37.16
C PRO A 610 21.04 -9.30 -36.59
N HIS A 611 20.13 -10.10 -36.02
CA HIS A 611 18.99 -9.61 -35.27
C HIS A 611 19.29 -9.65 -33.77
N TYR A 612 18.73 -8.73 -33.01
CA TYR A 612 18.97 -8.58 -31.58
C TYR A 612 17.66 -8.51 -30.83
N ARG A 613 17.62 -9.11 -29.63
CA ARG A 613 16.50 -9.01 -28.70
C ARG A 613 16.98 -8.68 -27.30
N ALA A 614 16.16 -7.94 -26.56
CA ALA A 614 16.41 -7.70 -25.14
C ALA A 614 16.21 -8.98 -24.32
N ARG A 615 17.01 -9.14 -23.27
CA ARG A 615 16.86 -10.21 -22.28
C ARG A 615 16.21 -9.65 -21.01
N THR A 616 14.95 -9.99 -20.79
CA THR A 616 14.22 -9.58 -19.58
C THR A 616 14.87 -10.15 -18.31
N GLY A 617 14.81 -9.39 -17.21
CA GLY A 617 15.39 -9.77 -15.92
C GLY A 617 16.92 -9.65 -15.78
N SER A 618 17.63 -9.21 -16.82
CA SER A 618 19.10 -9.07 -16.82
C SER A 618 19.62 -7.80 -16.14
N LEU A 619 18.77 -6.77 -15.99
CA LEU A 619 19.17 -5.42 -15.56
C LEU A 619 19.87 -5.38 -14.20
N THR A 620 19.33 -6.06 -13.19
CA THR A 620 19.92 -6.07 -11.83
C THR A 620 21.28 -6.78 -11.80
N ALA A 621 21.41 -7.88 -12.53
CA ALA A 621 22.67 -8.61 -12.64
C ALA A 621 23.75 -7.76 -13.33
N ALA A 622 23.37 -7.06 -14.42
CA ALA A 622 24.24 -6.11 -15.10
C ALA A 622 24.66 -4.95 -14.18
N ALA A 623 23.73 -4.37 -13.41
CA ALA A 623 24.05 -3.31 -12.46
C ALA A 623 25.03 -3.75 -11.37
N ARG A 624 24.94 -4.99 -10.90
CA ARG A 624 25.90 -5.57 -9.94
C ARG A 624 27.28 -5.77 -10.58
N ALA A 625 27.33 -6.29 -11.80
CA ALA A 625 28.58 -6.47 -12.54
C ALA A 625 29.27 -5.13 -12.87
N LEU A 626 28.49 -4.08 -13.12
CA LEU A 626 28.96 -2.70 -13.33
C LEU A 626 29.32 -1.98 -12.03
N GLY A 627 29.00 -2.55 -10.86
CA GLY A 627 29.17 -1.86 -9.57
C GLY A 627 28.28 -0.62 -9.40
N THR A 628 27.17 -0.53 -10.15
CA THR A 628 26.23 0.60 -10.10
C THR A 628 24.97 0.32 -9.27
N HIS A 629 24.81 -0.91 -8.78
CA HIS A 629 23.68 -1.30 -7.96
C HIS A 629 23.58 -0.46 -6.66
N GLY A 630 22.39 0.10 -6.40
CA GLY A 630 22.09 0.93 -5.23
C GLY A 630 22.35 2.43 -5.42
N LEU A 631 22.78 2.88 -6.61
CA LEU A 631 23.06 4.30 -6.87
C LEU A 631 21.79 5.15 -6.92
N THR A 632 20.74 4.69 -7.59
CA THR A 632 19.46 5.39 -7.64
C THR A 632 18.85 5.45 -6.24
N ALA A 633 18.98 4.39 -5.43
CA ALA A 633 18.56 4.40 -4.02
C ALA A 633 19.37 5.41 -3.19
N THR A 634 20.69 5.48 -3.40
CA THR A 634 21.56 6.47 -2.74
C THR A 634 21.16 7.90 -3.13
N ARG A 635 20.89 8.14 -4.41
CA ARG A 635 20.43 9.44 -4.92
C ARG A 635 19.06 9.81 -4.33
N ALA A 636 18.14 8.86 -4.21
CA ALA A 636 16.84 9.07 -3.58
C ALA A 636 16.98 9.51 -2.12
N ARG A 637 17.88 8.89 -1.35
CA ARG A 637 18.19 9.32 0.03
C ARG A 637 18.73 10.74 0.09
N ILE A 638 19.67 11.08 -0.79
CA ILE A 638 20.24 12.44 -0.87
C ILE A 638 19.14 13.46 -1.16
N TYR A 639 18.27 13.19 -2.15
CA TYR A 639 17.19 14.11 -2.49
C TYR A 639 16.12 14.20 -1.42
N ALA A 640 15.80 13.13 -0.70
CA ALA A 640 14.89 13.18 0.45
C ALA A 640 15.41 14.17 1.52
N ILE A 641 16.71 14.10 1.83
CA ILE A 641 17.36 15.02 2.77
C ILE A 641 17.33 16.46 2.24
N GLU A 642 17.57 16.66 0.94
CA GLU A 642 17.51 18.01 0.36
C GLU A 642 16.10 18.62 0.37
N ILE A 643 15.06 17.79 0.15
CA ILE A 643 13.65 18.23 0.24
C ILE A 643 13.33 18.63 1.67
N GLU A 644 13.68 17.79 2.65
CA GLU A 644 13.46 18.10 4.07
C GLU A 644 14.23 19.36 4.50
N LEU A 645 15.48 19.51 4.04
CA LEU A 645 16.28 20.71 4.28
C LEU A 645 15.63 21.98 3.72
N TYR A 646 15.05 21.88 2.52
CA TYR A 646 14.36 22.99 1.87
C TYR A 646 13.08 23.36 2.62
N HIS A 647 12.25 22.38 3.00
CA HIS A 647 11.05 22.61 3.81
C HIS A 647 11.41 23.22 5.17
N TRP A 648 12.48 22.76 5.81
CA TRP A 648 12.95 23.36 7.07
C TRP A 648 13.35 24.83 6.89
N TRP A 649 13.96 25.19 5.76
CA TRP A 649 14.29 26.57 5.46
C TRP A 649 13.06 27.43 5.16
N LEU A 650 12.08 26.93 4.39
CA LEU A 650 10.83 27.64 4.12
C LEU A 650 10.06 27.94 5.42
N ASN A 651 9.94 26.96 6.32
CA ASN A 651 9.34 27.16 7.64
C ASN A 651 10.13 28.17 8.50
N GLU A 652 11.46 28.25 8.30
CA GLU A 652 12.28 29.26 8.96
C GLU A 652 11.99 30.66 8.39
N LEU A 653 11.91 30.78 7.06
CA LEU A 653 11.64 32.01 6.32
C LEU A 653 10.25 32.58 6.63
N GLU A 654 9.23 31.74 6.58
CA GLU A 654 7.84 32.10 6.88
C GLU A 654 7.72 32.74 8.27
N TRP A 655 8.38 32.16 9.28
CA TRP A 655 8.41 32.74 10.62
C TRP A 655 9.26 34.01 10.72
N MET A 656 10.34 34.13 9.95
CA MET A 656 11.10 35.38 9.92
C MET A 656 10.25 36.53 9.35
N GLN A 657 9.35 36.21 8.41
CA GLN A 657 8.45 37.13 7.71
C GLN A 657 7.11 37.34 8.44
N SER A 658 6.71 36.40 9.30
CA SER A 658 5.45 36.47 10.05
C SER A 658 5.42 37.69 10.99
N PRO A 659 4.28 38.43 11.08
CA PRO A 659 4.14 39.56 12.00
C PRO A 659 4.37 39.10 13.45
N LYS A 660 5.31 39.75 14.14
CA LYS A 660 5.74 39.34 15.51
C LYS A 660 4.87 39.93 16.61
N THR A 661 3.79 40.62 16.26
CA THR A 661 2.88 41.28 17.19
C THR A 661 2.09 40.23 17.98
N GLY A 662 2.27 40.20 19.31
CA GLY A 662 1.52 39.32 20.22
C GLY A 662 2.08 37.91 20.43
N VAL A 663 3.15 37.50 19.74
CA VAL A 663 3.76 36.17 19.95
C VAL A 663 4.65 36.22 21.19
N ARG A 664 4.15 35.69 22.32
CA ARG A 664 4.99 35.35 23.49
C ARG A 664 6.10 34.44 22.98
N THR A 665 7.34 34.92 22.97
CA THR A 665 8.52 34.11 22.66
C THR A 665 8.54 32.92 23.62
N GLY A 666 8.20 31.74 23.09
CA GLY A 666 8.25 30.50 23.86
C GLY A 666 9.63 30.26 24.47
N VAL A 667 9.64 29.46 25.53
CA VAL A 667 10.80 29.08 26.36
C VAL A 667 12.08 28.92 25.52
N ARG A 668 13.14 29.67 25.88
CA ARG A 668 14.47 29.55 25.30
C ARG A 668 15.01 28.14 25.55
N THR A 669 14.98 27.28 24.54
CA THR A 669 15.59 25.94 24.62
C THR A 669 17.06 26.00 24.25
N HIS A 670 17.88 25.28 25.01
CA HIS A 670 19.34 25.17 24.78
C HIS A 670 19.61 24.49 23.42
N PRO A 671 20.71 24.80 22.70
CA PRO A 671 21.07 24.18 21.42
C PRO A 671 20.96 22.65 21.41
N ASP A 672 21.23 22.00 22.54
CA ASP A 672 21.25 20.55 22.69
C ASP A 672 19.85 19.96 22.97
N GLN A 673 18.91 20.76 23.48
CA GLN A 673 17.50 20.38 23.65
C GLN A 673 16.75 20.30 22.32
N THR A 674 17.25 20.93 21.24
CA THR A 674 16.64 20.81 19.91
C THR A 674 16.90 19.44 19.24
N THR A 675 17.83 18.65 19.79
CA THR A 675 18.16 17.30 19.30
C THR A 675 17.22 16.24 19.87
N LEU A 676 16.71 16.46 21.07
CA LEU A 676 15.66 15.64 21.69
C LEU A 676 14.31 16.02 21.08
N VAL A 677 13.65 15.07 20.41
CA VAL A 677 12.23 15.23 20.08
C VAL A 677 11.47 15.09 21.40
N ILE A 678 11.30 16.20 22.12
CA ILE A 678 10.43 16.25 23.30
C ILE A 678 9.00 16.34 22.77
N THR A 679 8.37 15.17 22.59
CA THR A 679 7.03 14.99 22.03
C THR A 679 5.87 15.42 22.95
N THR A 680 6.17 15.96 24.13
CA THR A 680 5.18 16.32 25.16
C THR A 680 4.71 17.78 25.11
N LEU A 681 5.27 18.62 24.22
CA LEU A 681 4.79 20.00 24.04
C LEU A 681 3.65 20.02 23.01
N GLY A 682 2.48 20.57 23.39
CA GLY A 682 1.30 20.76 22.51
C GLY A 682 1.58 21.61 21.26
N THR A 683 2.74 22.26 21.23
CA THR A 683 3.40 22.77 20.02
C THR A 683 4.85 22.31 20.08
N GLN A 684 5.29 21.49 19.12
CA GLN A 684 6.69 21.08 19.02
C GLN A 684 7.58 22.33 19.09
N PRO A 685 8.61 22.35 19.94
CA PRO A 685 9.48 23.52 20.04
C PRO A 685 10.10 23.73 18.67
N ARG A 686 9.82 24.90 18.09
CA ARG A 686 10.28 25.28 16.75
C ARG A 686 11.76 24.95 16.60
N ARG A 687 12.07 24.01 15.72
CA ARG A 687 13.46 23.65 15.42
C ARG A 687 14.11 24.81 14.68
N ARG A 688 14.89 25.61 15.40
CA ARG A 688 15.55 26.77 14.82
C ARG A 688 16.57 26.34 13.76
N TYR A 689 16.49 26.95 12.59
CA TYR A 689 17.48 26.70 11.55
C TYR A 689 18.88 27.10 12.05
N PRO A 690 19.91 26.23 11.91
CA PRO A 690 21.27 26.53 12.34
C PRO A 690 21.78 27.84 11.76
N ARG A 691 22.50 28.60 12.58
CA ARG A 691 23.11 29.87 12.18
C ARG A 691 24.62 29.82 12.36
N THR A 692 25.34 30.53 11.50
CA THR A 692 26.78 30.76 11.66
C THR A 692 27.04 31.74 12.81
N THR A 693 28.31 31.91 13.21
CA THR A 693 28.73 32.92 14.19
C THR A 693 28.30 34.34 13.77
N ALA A 694 28.26 34.61 12.47
CA ALA A 694 27.74 35.85 11.88
C ALA A 694 26.20 35.90 11.74
N ARG A 695 25.46 35.00 12.42
CA ARG A 695 23.98 34.88 12.41
C ARG A 695 23.34 34.61 11.03
N ARG A 696 24.13 34.24 10.01
CA ARG A 696 23.61 33.83 8.69
C ARG A 696 23.10 32.39 8.73
N ALA A 697 22.23 31.99 7.81
CA ALA A 697 21.77 30.60 7.71
C ALA A 697 22.94 29.64 7.44
N ASP A 698 23.05 28.56 8.21
CA ASP A 698 24.09 27.54 8.07
C ASP A 698 23.50 26.24 7.51
N HIS A 699 23.40 26.19 6.17
CA HIS A 699 22.87 25.05 5.43
C HIS A 699 23.70 23.77 5.62
N SER A 700 25.03 23.89 5.79
CA SER A 700 25.92 22.74 5.95
C SER A 700 25.73 22.06 7.31
N ARG A 701 25.52 22.84 8.38
CA ARG A 701 25.19 22.30 9.71
C ARG A 701 23.77 21.75 9.75
N ALA A 702 22.81 22.39 9.07
CA ALA A 702 21.46 21.88 8.93
C ALA A 702 21.43 20.51 8.22
N ARG A 703 22.16 20.38 7.11
CA ARG A 703 22.29 19.11 6.38
C ARG A 703 22.92 18.00 7.22
N ARG A 704 23.98 18.29 7.99
CA ARG A 704 24.60 17.32 8.91
C ARG A 704 23.60 16.79 9.95
N ARG A 705 22.84 17.70 10.58
CA ARG A 705 21.80 17.32 11.56
C ARG A 705 20.72 16.41 10.99
N LEU A 706 20.38 16.53 9.72
CA LEU A 706 19.44 15.63 9.04
C LEU A 706 20.08 14.27 8.73
N LEU A 707 21.33 14.26 8.26
CA LEU A 707 22.09 13.03 8.01
C LEU A 707 22.25 12.18 9.28
N ASP A 708 22.66 12.81 10.39
CA ASP A 708 22.89 12.12 11.66
C ASP A 708 21.61 11.43 12.15
N ARG A 709 20.45 12.08 11.98
CA ARG A 709 19.13 11.52 12.30
C ARG A 709 18.77 10.30 11.45
N THR A 710 19.01 10.37 10.14
CA THR A 710 18.71 9.25 9.25
C THR A 710 19.61 8.03 9.46
N ALA A 711 20.77 8.21 10.11
CA ALA A 711 21.70 7.14 10.46
C ALA A 711 21.39 6.47 11.82
N THR A 712 20.52 7.07 12.64
CA THR A 712 20.16 6.54 13.97
C THR A 712 18.88 5.69 13.97
N VAL A 713 18.31 5.39 12.80
CA VAL A 713 17.06 4.62 12.62
C VAL A 713 17.33 3.24 12.07
#